data_AF-A0A4S8MWW7-F1
#
_entry.id   AF-A0A4S8MWW7-F1
#
_cell.length_a   1.000
_cell.length_b   1.000
_cell.length_c   1.000
_cell.angle_alpha   90.00
_cell.angle_beta   90.00
_cell.angle_gamma   90.00
#
_symmetry.space_group_name_H-M   'P 1'
#
loop_
_entity.id
_entity.type
_entity.pdbx_description
1 polymer ?
#
loop_
_entity_poly.entity_id
_entity_poly.type
_entity_poly.pdbx_seq_one_letter_code
_entity_poly.pdbx_strand_id
1 'polypeptide(L)'
;MSRYGRKKGCLLMACLLLLAFYFTFALTKRFGTKEKRWPRPPFAGYPPTLIFQRDHLQRIWLWEIASGHYPSRQALPFQLGFETPPNNPALPSRRRPIVHEESPNSISASTTHGIGPKRIYLDIQSHSANIAYPPRPVPGSIADMDIIMEHCDYSQRKYVRDCLEVLRTGAGLDNGKRLRRGSMDDWKYIFLEANETTASPLIVERDRLLEAGITSFPSESPQSSDSSNKKDGERELHLTLPSPIPFRSYPRLSTPCDPNHPRVFHMFWTGPFTDKPYLALLSFLYTQNCGLHVYNYPTDTGACRPQFWMWINPGPAASVPNSSATDDMFDDLRSNPWASPFLHPRFKDVIRFRLWNTTEQLDGVPELKDEWRSLESLFNSGGHVINVPKSQQSGEVQDATDLSSSFKRDDDDPISRTGSKSSASYDRLSVILSDMARFILCHRFGGIYLDVDTLFLRDWEELWGWKGAFAYRWSRLERYNTAVLHLNKGSALGTFLFRTALKNDLDFHPITVSRYLKDAHLEGLLLRVPDALFDPAWLNTEYFQRDRPPQPYFTDFADFFDTPAVGSAAPQALGMDGFFKGAYSYHFHNFWWKPFDPSHNWPDLGPQFAAGEAKAKSSAKVKAAIQEGDRRDLDWSAVLKRTFESYIRGERPNLYGEWISW
;
A
#
# COMPACT_ATOMS: atom_id res chain seq x y z
N MET A 1 0.60 -20.12 64.02
CA MET A 1 -0.33 -21.07 63.38
C MET A 1 -0.88 -20.46 62.09
N SER A 2 -0.27 -20.76 60.93
CA SER A 2 -0.82 -20.33 59.63
C SER A 2 -1.66 -21.47 59.05
N ARG A 3 -3.00 -21.38 59.16
CA ARG A 3 -3.94 -22.34 58.57
C ARG A 3 -4.25 -21.95 57.13
N TYR A 4 -3.28 -22.05 56.23
CA TYR A 4 -3.56 -22.14 54.80
C TYR A 4 -3.36 -23.59 54.38
N GLY A 5 -4.45 -24.32 54.11
CA GLY A 5 -4.38 -25.71 53.66
C GLY A 5 -3.49 -25.86 52.42
N ARG A 6 -2.84 -27.02 52.27
CA ARG A 6 -1.77 -27.32 51.28
C ARG A 6 -2.02 -26.75 49.87
N LYS A 7 -3.28 -26.79 49.38
CA LYS A 7 -3.68 -26.21 48.08
C LYS A 7 -3.68 -24.68 48.03
N LYS A 8 -4.18 -24.01 49.09
CA LYS A 8 -4.21 -22.54 49.19
C LYS A 8 -2.81 -21.96 49.41
N GLY A 9 -1.98 -22.65 50.19
CA GLY A 9 -0.56 -22.28 50.37
C GLY A 9 0.25 -22.37 49.07
N CYS A 10 0.06 -23.44 48.29
CA CYS A 10 0.70 -23.59 46.98
C CYS A 10 0.24 -22.52 45.97
N LEU A 11 -1.05 -22.19 45.92
CA LEU A 11 -1.56 -21.12 45.05
C LEU A 11 -0.96 -19.76 45.41
N LEU A 12 -0.91 -19.44 46.71
CA LEU A 12 -0.37 -18.17 47.19
C LEU A 12 1.13 -18.07 46.91
N MET A 13 1.87 -19.18 47.05
CA MET A 13 3.28 -19.24 46.71
C MET A 13 3.52 -19.13 45.19
N ALA A 14 2.67 -19.74 44.35
CA ALA A 14 2.72 -19.58 42.90
C ALA A 14 2.42 -18.14 42.46
N CYS A 15 1.44 -17.47 43.07
CA CYS A 15 1.16 -16.05 42.83
C CYS A 15 2.32 -15.16 43.25
N LEU A 16 2.96 -15.44 44.39
CA LEU A 16 4.15 -14.71 44.85
C LEU A 16 5.35 -14.93 43.93
N LEU A 17 5.56 -16.14 43.41
CA LEU A 17 6.60 -16.43 42.43
C LEU A 17 6.36 -15.73 41.10
N LEU A 18 5.11 -15.70 40.61
CA LEU A 18 4.74 -14.94 39.41
C LEU A 18 4.93 -13.43 39.60
N LEU A 19 4.55 -12.89 40.76
CA LEU A 19 4.79 -11.50 41.12
C LEU A 19 6.29 -11.18 41.21
N ALA A 20 7.08 -12.03 41.85
CA ALA A 20 8.53 -11.87 41.95
C ALA A 20 9.18 -11.93 40.57
N PHE A 21 8.79 -12.89 39.72
CA PHE A 21 9.26 -13.01 38.34
C PHE A 21 8.92 -11.75 37.54
N TYR A 22 7.68 -11.28 37.60
CA TYR A 22 7.27 -10.03 36.95
C TYR A 22 8.04 -8.82 37.48
N PHE A 23 8.26 -8.72 38.79
CA PHE A 23 9.02 -7.62 39.39
C PHE A 23 10.49 -7.63 38.96
N THR A 24 11.12 -8.80 38.92
CA THR A 24 12.50 -8.96 38.42
C THR A 24 12.59 -8.64 36.93
N PHE A 25 11.64 -9.11 36.12
CA PHE A 25 11.51 -8.74 34.70
C PHE A 25 11.29 -7.24 34.53
N ALA A 26 10.50 -6.61 35.40
CA ALA A 26 10.22 -5.18 35.36
C ALA A 26 11.41 -4.32 35.74
N LEU A 27 12.17 -4.73 36.74
CA LEU A 27 13.40 -4.08 37.13
C LEU A 27 14.50 -4.27 36.06
N THR A 28 14.63 -5.46 35.46
CA THR A 28 15.59 -5.67 34.37
C THR A 28 15.22 -4.92 33.09
N LYS A 29 13.93 -4.83 32.73
CA LYS A 29 13.49 -3.93 31.63
C LYS A 29 13.79 -2.47 31.95
N ARG A 30 13.46 -1.99 33.16
CA ARG A 30 13.63 -0.58 33.54
C ARG A 30 15.09 -0.15 33.67
N PHE A 31 15.95 -0.99 34.23
CA PHE A 31 17.32 -0.62 34.57
C PHE A 31 18.37 -1.28 33.66
N GLY A 32 18.01 -2.33 32.92
CA GLY A 32 18.92 -3.05 32.01
C GLY A 32 18.73 -2.70 30.52
N THR A 33 17.66 -2.00 30.13
CA THR A 33 17.44 -1.58 28.73
C THR A 33 17.59 -0.06 28.58
N LYS A 34 18.16 0.40 27.45
CA LYS A 34 18.36 1.83 27.15
C LYS A 34 17.04 2.63 27.14
N GLU A 35 15.91 1.97 26.91
CA GLU A 35 14.57 2.57 26.84
C GLU A 35 13.99 2.98 28.22
N LYS A 36 14.53 2.48 29.34
CA LYS A 36 14.10 2.82 30.73
C LYS A 36 12.58 2.76 31.03
N ARG A 37 11.79 2.03 30.23
CA ARG A 37 10.33 1.89 30.40
C ARG A 37 10.00 0.69 31.31
N TRP A 38 8.98 0.85 32.17
CA TRP A 38 8.38 -0.27 32.91
C TRP A 38 7.68 -1.24 31.94
N PRO A 39 7.80 -2.57 32.07
CA PRO A 39 6.94 -3.46 31.32
C PRO A 39 5.50 -3.29 31.79
N ARG A 40 4.59 -3.37 30.83
CA ARG A 40 3.15 -3.24 31.09
C ARG A 40 2.59 -4.60 31.49
N PRO A 41 1.62 -4.63 32.42
CA PRO A 41 0.91 -5.86 32.74
C PRO A 41 0.28 -6.44 31.47
N PRO A 42 0.29 -7.76 31.24
CA PRO A 42 -0.28 -8.38 30.04
C PRO A 42 -1.79 -8.12 29.87
N PHE A 43 -2.48 -7.66 30.92
CA PHE A 43 -3.90 -7.30 30.92
C PHE A 43 -4.17 -5.80 30.78
N ALA A 44 -3.14 -4.95 30.90
CA ALA A 44 -3.28 -3.53 30.66
C ALA A 44 -3.25 -3.31 29.15
N GLY A 45 -4.40 -3.01 28.54
CA GLY A 45 -4.49 -2.62 27.14
C GLY A 45 -3.53 -1.47 26.81
N TYR A 46 -3.20 -1.32 25.53
CA TYR A 46 -2.44 -0.15 25.09
C TYR A 46 -3.23 1.13 25.40
N PRO A 47 -2.57 2.24 25.79
CA PRO A 47 -3.24 3.51 25.99
C PRO A 47 -3.95 3.95 24.70
N PRO A 48 -5.11 4.62 24.79
CA PRO A 48 -5.85 5.09 23.63
C PRO A 48 -4.99 6.01 22.77
N THR A 49 -5.04 5.82 21.46
CA THR A 49 -4.30 6.68 20.51
C THR A 49 -5.07 7.92 20.10
N LEU A 50 -6.39 7.92 20.32
CA LEU A 50 -7.29 9.00 19.93
C LEU A 50 -6.82 10.36 20.47
N ILE A 51 -6.81 11.35 19.59
CA ILE A 51 -6.52 12.76 19.90
C ILE A 51 -7.64 13.72 19.47
N PHE A 52 -8.56 13.27 18.62
CA PHE A 52 -9.67 14.06 18.10
C PHE A 52 -10.95 13.80 18.89
N GLN A 53 -11.77 14.85 19.03
CA GLN A 53 -13.13 14.74 19.55
C GLN A 53 -14.09 14.19 18.49
N ARG A 54 -15.26 13.73 18.92
CA ARG A 54 -16.27 13.12 18.04
C ARG A 54 -16.70 14.03 16.88
N ASP A 55 -16.86 15.33 17.11
CA ASP A 55 -17.23 16.33 16.09
C ASP A 55 -16.14 16.46 15.02
N HIS A 56 -14.86 16.44 15.41
CA HIS A 56 -13.74 16.42 14.48
C HIS A 56 -13.76 15.15 13.62
N LEU A 57 -14.04 13.98 14.21
CA LEU A 57 -14.16 12.73 13.47
C LEU A 57 -15.34 12.74 12.49
N GLN A 58 -16.48 13.30 12.88
CA GLN A 58 -17.62 13.50 11.97
C GLN A 58 -17.24 14.41 10.80
N ARG A 59 -16.52 15.52 11.06
CA ARG A 59 -16.05 16.43 10.00
C ARG A 59 -15.11 15.74 9.00
N ILE A 60 -14.23 14.85 9.48
CA ILE A 60 -13.36 14.02 8.61
C ILE A 60 -14.22 13.13 7.70
N TRP A 61 -15.17 12.39 8.25
CA TRP A 61 -16.10 11.56 7.46
C TRP A 61 -16.89 12.36 6.43
N LEU A 62 -17.47 13.49 6.83
CA LEU A 62 -18.24 14.35 5.93
C LEU A 62 -17.38 14.89 4.79
N TRP A 63 -16.13 15.24 5.07
CA TRP A 63 -15.19 15.72 4.06
C TRP A 63 -14.83 14.63 3.05
N GLU A 64 -14.52 13.41 3.50
CA GLU A 64 -14.19 12.28 2.61
C GLU A 64 -15.41 11.88 1.76
N ILE A 65 -16.60 11.84 2.35
CA ILE A 65 -17.84 11.51 1.64
C ILE A 65 -18.13 12.60 0.59
N ALA A 66 -18.09 13.88 0.96
CA ALA A 66 -18.35 14.99 0.04
C ALA A 66 -17.33 15.03 -1.12
N SER A 67 -16.10 14.60 -0.87
CA SER A 67 -15.05 14.49 -1.89
C SER A 67 -15.20 13.27 -2.80
N GLY A 68 -16.20 12.41 -2.56
CA GLY A 68 -16.39 11.15 -3.27
C GLY A 68 -15.36 10.06 -2.93
N HIS A 69 -14.62 10.23 -1.83
CA HIS A 69 -13.63 9.27 -1.34
C HIS A 69 -14.25 8.13 -0.51
N TYR A 70 -15.58 8.03 -0.46
CA TYR A 70 -16.29 6.91 0.13
C TYR A 70 -17.26 6.24 -0.87
N PRO A 71 -16.75 5.59 -1.93
CA PRO A 71 -17.57 4.90 -2.95
C PRO A 71 -18.19 3.56 -2.47
N SER A 72 -18.41 3.40 -1.16
CA SER A 72 -18.93 2.19 -0.52
C SER A 72 -20.33 2.40 0.06
N ARG A 73 -21.13 1.34 0.10
CA ARG A 73 -22.44 1.29 0.75
C ARG A 73 -22.38 0.77 2.18
N GLN A 74 -21.18 0.54 2.72
CA GLN A 74 -21.00 0.13 4.11
C GLN A 74 -21.59 1.18 5.07
N ALA A 75 -21.97 0.72 6.26
CA ALA A 75 -22.61 1.56 7.25
C ALA A 75 -21.62 2.55 7.87
N LEU A 76 -22.11 3.76 8.15
CA LEU A 76 -21.37 4.73 8.95
C LEU A 76 -21.22 4.22 10.39
N PRO A 77 -20.12 4.58 11.09
CA PRO A 77 -19.90 4.15 12.46
C PRO A 77 -20.94 4.75 13.40
N PHE A 78 -21.76 3.89 14.02
CA PHE A 78 -22.80 4.29 14.97
C PHE A 78 -22.25 5.13 16.13
N GLN A 79 -21.00 4.88 16.56
CA GLN A 79 -20.33 5.57 17.65
C GLN A 79 -20.14 7.08 17.38
N LEU A 80 -20.08 7.48 16.10
CA LEU A 80 -20.00 8.89 15.73
C LEU A 80 -21.39 9.55 15.65
N GLY A 81 -22.47 8.78 15.69
CA GLY A 81 -23.88 9.21 15.72
C GLY A 81 -24.19 10.43 14.86
N PHE A 82 -24.15 10.26 13.55
CA PHE A 82 -24.56 11.26 12.58
C PHE A 82 -26.07 11.48 12.68
N GLU A 83 -26.53 12.73 12.70
CA GLU A 83 -27.97 13.04 12.81
C GLU A 83 -28.72 12.78 11.51
N THR A 84 -28.08 13.04 10.37
CA THR A 84 -28.66 12.89 9.03
C THR A 84 -27.73 12.12 8.10
N PRO A 85 -28.26 11.29 7.18
CA PRO A 85 -27.45 10.63 6.15
C PRO A 85 -26.77 11.66 5.25
N PRO A 86 -25.43 11.71 5.17
CA PRO A 86 -24.75 12.66 4.31
C PRO A 86 -24.91 12.29 2.83
N ASN A 87 -24.95 13.31 1.97
CA ASN A 87 -24.98 13.13 0.52
C ASN A 87 -23.65 12.58 0.01
N ASN A 88 -23.70 11.48 -0.73
CA ASN A 88 -22.54 10.78 -1.27
C ASN A 88 -22.54 10.82 -2.81
N PRO A 89 -21.69 11.65 -3.43
CA PRO A 89 -21.60 11.76 -4.88
C PRO A 89 -20.96 10.55 -5.57
N ALA A 90 -20.31 9.65 -4.83
CA ALA A 90 -19.69 8.43 -5.38
C ALA A 90 -20.64 7.22 -5.41
N LEU A 91 -21.88 7.39 -4.95
CA LEU A 91 -22.94 6.38 -4.98
C LEU A 91 -24.11 6.84 -5.85
N PRO A 92 -24.74 5.94 -6.63
CA PRO A 92 -25.91 6.28 -7.43
C PRO A 92 -27.11 6.65 -6.55
N SER A 93 -27.96 7.56 -7.06
CA SER A 93 -29.25 7.85 -6.43
C SER A 93 -30.17 6.63 -6.43
N ARG A 94 -30.72 6.30 -5.25
CA ARG A 94 -31.68 5.20 -5.08
C ARG A 94 -33.07 5.68 -5.48
N ARG A 95 -33.68 5.02 -6.48
CA ARG A 95 -35.06 5.30 -6.95
C ARG A 95 -36.14 4.95 -5.92
N ARG A 96 -35.82 4.20 -4.87
CA ARG A 96 -36.71 3.90 -3.75
C ARG A 96 -35.93 4.13 -2.45
N PRO A 97 -36.43 4.94 -1.50
CA PRO A 97 -35.90 4.89 -0.15
C PRO A 97 -36.07 3.45 0.32
N ILE A 98 -34.98 2.81 0.74
CA ILE A 98 -35.10 1.57 1.48
C ILE A 98 -35.70 2.01 2.82
N VAL A 99 -37.02 1.87 2.93
CA VAL A 99 -37.67 1.79 4.24
C VAL A 99 -37.24 0.43 4.81
N HIS A 100 -35.99 0.33 5.22
CA HIS A 100 -35.74 -0.52 6.35
C HIS A 100 -36.45 0.18 7.48
N GLU A 101 -37.22 -0.57 8.25
CA GLU A 101 -37.64 -0.18 9.60
C GLU A 101 -36.37 0.21 10.37
N GLU A 102 -35.90 1.45 10.18
CA GLU A 102 -35.24 2.15 11.25
C GLU A 102 -36.28 2.12 12.35
N SER A 103 -36.02 1.27 13.34
CA SER A 103 -36.77 1.29 14.58
C SER A 103 -36.97 2.76 14.94
N PRO A 104 -38.20 3.24 15.22
CA PRO A 104 -38.47 4.65 15.48
C PRO A 104 -37.67 5.24 16.66
N ASN A 105 -36.81 4.43 17.30
CA ASN A 105 -35.86 4.78 18.35
C ASN A 105 -34.39 4.92 17.86
N SER A 106 -34.10 4.85 16.56
CA SER A 106 -32.75 5.05 16.01
C SER A 106 -32.45 6.54 15.86
N ILE A 107 -31.69 7.12 16.80
CA ILE A 107 -31.33 8.55 16.84
C ILE A 107 -30.17 8.88 15.87
N SER A 108 -29.64 7.90 15.12
CA SER A 108 -28.43 8.10 14.29
C SER A 108 -28.51 7.46 12.91
N ALA A 109 -28.12 8.23 11.90
CA ALA A 109 -28.00 7.80 10.52
C ALA A 109 -26.88 6.76 10.37
N SER A 110 -27.22 5.60 9.82
CA SER A 110 -26.28 4.49 9.60
C SER A 110 -25.83 4.34 8.15
N THR A 111 -26.36 5.15 7.22
CA THR A 111 -26.06 5.05 5.78
C THR A 111 -25.80 6.43 5.15
N THR A 112 -25.36 6.44 3.90
CA THR A 112 -25.18 7.66 3.08
C THR A 112 -26.24 7.73 1.98
N HIS A 113 -26.62 8.95 1.58
CA HIS A 113 -27.58 9.19 0.50
C HIS A 113 -26.86 9.39 -0.84
N GLY A 114 -26.95 8.42 -1.74
CA GLY A 114 -26.31 8.51 -3.05
C GLY A 114 -26.90 9.62 -3.94
N ILE A 115 -26.06 10.47 -4.51
CA ILE A 115 -26.44 11.53 -5.47
C ILE A 115 -25.64 11.48 -6.78
N GLY A 116 -24.80 10.46 -6.91
CA GLY A 116 -23.87 10.24 -8.02
C GLY A 116 -24.49 9.60 -9.27
N PRO A 117 -23.65 9.37 -10.30
CA PRO A 117 -24.04 8.73 -11.54
C PRO A 117 -24.42 7.25 -11.33
N LYS A 118 -25.18 6.69 -12.29
CA LYS A 118 -25.49 5.26 -12.28
C LYS A 118 -24.25 4.43 -12.61
N ARG A 119 -24.12 3.29 -11.94
CA ARG A 119 -23.10 2.26 -12.23
C ARG A 119 -23.62 1.33 -13.34
N ILE A 120 -22.83 1.15 -14.40
CA ILE A 120 -23.09 0.23 -15.50
C ILE A 120 -22.02 -0.86 -15.43
N TYR A 121 -22.37 -2.03 -14.90
CA TYR A 121 -21.44 -3.16 -14.76
C TYR A 121 -21.14 -3.77 -16.13
N LEU A 122 -19.86 -4.04 -16.36
CA LEU A 122 -19.35 -4.52 -17.64
C LEU A 122 -19.36 -6.05 -17.69
N ASP A 123 -19.61 -6.58 -18.89
CA ASP A 123 -19.36 -7.98 -19.20
C ASP A 123 -18.07 -8.08 -20.02
N ILE A 124 -16.94 -8.22 -19.32
CA ILE A 124 -15.62 -8.24 -19.95
C ILE A 124 -15.30 -9.66 -20.39
N GLN A 125 -15.24 -9.87 -21.70
CA GLN A 125 -14.91 -11.16 -22.31
C GLN A 125 -13.97 -10.97 -23.51
N SER A 126 -13.06 -11.90 -23.71
CA SER A 126 -12.32 -12.00 -24.98
C SER A 126 -13.29 -12.46 -26.08
N HIS A 127 -13.43 -11.66 -27.14
CA HIS A 127 -14.25 -12.01 -28.29
C HIS A 127 -13.41 -12.69 -29.39
N SER A 128 -13.99 -13.66 -30.10
CA SER A 128 -13.37 -14.26 -31.29
C SER A 128 -13.12 -13.19 -32.36
N ALA A 129 -11.99 -13.18 -33.09
CA ALA A 129 -10.97 -14.22 -33.22
C ALA A 129 -9.74 -14.08 -32.27
N ASN A 130 -9.65 -13.02 -31.47
CA ASN A 130 -8.45 -12.70 -30.69
C ASN A 130 -8.59 -13.13 -29.22
N ILE A 131 -8.39 -14.44 -28.97
CA ILE A 131 -8.46 -15.05 -27.63
C ILE A 131 -7.08 -15.45 -27.06
N ALA A 132 -5.98 -15.08 -27.71
CA ALA A 132 -4.65 -15.45 -27.23
C ALA A 132 -4.26 -14.68 -25.95
N TYR A 133 -4.76 -13.45 -25.81
CA TYR A 133 -4.45 -12.53 -24.72
C TYR A 133 -5.75 -11.95 -24.11
N PRO A 134 -5.72 -11.55 -22.83
CA PRO A 134 -6.85 -10.87 -22.22
C PRO A 134 -7.05 -9.48 -22.82
N PRO A 135 -8.28 -8.93 -22.80
CA PRO A 135 -8.49 -7.54 -23.19
C PRO A 135 -7.83 -6.60 -22.17
N ARG A 136 -7.35 -5.45 -22.63
CA ARG A 136 -7.00 -4.32 -21.76
C ARG A 136 -8.23 -3.93 -20.92
N PRO A 137 -8.06 -3.58 -19.63
CA PRO A 137 -9.15 -2.96 -18.88
C PRO A 137 -9.68 -1.71 -19.58
N VAL A 138 -10.98 -1.47 -19.42
CA VAL A 138 -11.65 -0.34 -20.09
C VAL A 138 -11.25 0.97 -19.40
N PRO A 139 -10.74 1.97 -20.14
CA PRO A 139 -10.40 3.26 -19.57
C PRO A 139 -11.57 3.92 -18.82
N GLY A 140 -11.29 4.38 -17.60
CA GLY A 140 -12.29 5.00 -16.71
C GLY A 140 -13.15 4.01 -15.95
N SER A 141 -12.91 2.70 -16.09
CA SER A 141 -13.60 1.68 -15.30
C SER A 141 -13.21 1.74 -13.83
N ILE A 142 -14.09 1.21 -12.98
CA ILE A 142 -13.98 1.26 -11.52
C ILE A 142 -14.25 -0.15 -10.97
N ALA A 143 -13.38 -0.62 -10.09
CA ALA A 143 -13.60 -1.82 -9.30
C ALA A 143 -14.56 -1.51 -8.13
N ASP A 144 -15.71 -2.18 -8.09
CA ASP A 144 -16.64 -2.11 -6.96
C ASP A 144 -16.12 -2.95 -5.80
N MET A 145 -15.46 -2.30 -4.84
CA MET A 145 -14.90 -2.98 -3.68
C MET A 145 -15.96 -3.63 -2.79
N ASP A 146 -17.21 -3.17 -2.80
CA ASP A 146 -18.27 -3.82 -2.03
C ASP A 146 -18.53 -5.24 -2.58
N ILE A 147 -18.59 -5.40 -3.90
CA ILE A 147 -18.78 -6.69 -4.57
C ILE A 147 -17.55 -7.58 -4.38
N ILE A 148 -16.34 -7.03 -4.52
CA ILE A 148 -15.12 -7.78 -4.25
C ILE A 148 -15.13 -8.32 -2.81
N MET A 149 -15.46 -7.49 -1.83
CA MET A 149 -15.49 -7.89 -0.42
C MET A 149 -16.53 -8.99 -0.14
N GLU A 150 -17.67 -9.01 -0.83
CA GLU A 150 -18.67 -10.07 -0.70
C GLU A 150 -18.12 -11.47 -1.03
N HIS A 151 -17.17 -11.54 -1.96
CA HIS A 151 -16.56 -12.79 -2.42
C HIS A 151 -15.17 -13.06 -1.82
N CYS A 152 -14.51 -12.04 -1.28
CA CYS A 152 -13.10 -12.10 -0.89
C CYS A 152 -12.83 -11.86 0.60
N ASP A 153 -13.80 -11.42 1.40
CA ASP A 153 -13.55 -11.10 2.82
C ASP A 153 -13.27 -12.35 3.66
N TYR A 154 -12.01 -12.51 4.06
CA TYR A 154 -11.55 -13.56 4.95
C TYR A 154 -12.32 -13.60 6.29
N SER A 155 -12.77 -12.45 6.83
CA SER A 155 -13.55 -12.42 8.07
C SER A 155 -14.86 -13.20 7.94
N GLN A 156 -15.37 -13.36 6.72
CA GLN A 156 -16.55 -14.16 6.37
C GLN A 156 -16.20 -15.56 5.87
N ARG A 157 -14.98 -16.04 6.13
CA ARG A 157 -14.45 -17.35 5.74
C ARG A 157 -14.45 -17.60 4.23
N LYS A 158 -14.28 -16.53 3.44
CA LYS A 158 -14.09 -16.63 1.98
C LYS A 158 -12.68 -17.11 1.65
N TYR A 159 -12.52 -17.87 0.57
CA TYR A 159 -11.24 -18.43 0.15
C TYR A 159 -10.53 -17.51 -0.85
N VAL A 160 -9.22 -17.33 -0.70
CA VAL A 160 -8.38 -16.58 -1.65
C VAL A 160 -8.46 -17.19 -3.04
N ARG A 161 -8.45 -18.53 -3.14
CA ARG A 161 -8.63 -19.23 -4.42
C ARG A 161 -9.92 -18.83 -5.14
N ASP A 162 -11.03 -18.78 -4.40
CA ASP A 162 -12.34 -18.46 -4.97
C ASP A 162 -12.42 -16.96 -5.32
N CYS A 163 -11.84 -16.10 -4.49
CA CYS A 163 -11.68 -14.68 -4.79
C CYS A 163 -10.89 -14.44 -6.09
N LEU A 164 -9.74 -15.12 -6.27
CA LEU A 164 -8.95 -15.02 -7.51
C LEU A 164 -9.75 -15.49 -8.73
N GLU A 165 -10.63 -16.49 -8.57
CA GLU A 165 -11.53 -16.90 -9.65
C GLU A 165 -12.53 -15.79 -10.03
N VAL A 166 -13.13 -15.12 -9.05
CA VAL A 166 -14.02 -13.96 -9.27
C VAL A 166 -13.25 -12.82 -9.96
N LEU A 167 -12.07 -12.46 -9.46
CA LEU A 167 -11.24 -11.38 -10.02
C LEU A 167 -10.79 -11.69 -11.45
N ARG A 168 -10.36 -12.93 -11.70
CA ARG A 168 -9.95 -13.40 -13.03
C ARG A 168 -11.10 -13.38 -14.03
N THR A 169 -12.26 -13.90 -13.63
CA THR A 169 -13.42 -14.02 -14.51
C THR A 169 -14.07 -12.67 -14.76
N GLY A 170 -14.30 -11.87 -13.71
CA GLY A 170 -14.92 -10.55 -13.80
C GLY A 170 -14.12 -9.55 -14.64
N ALA A 171 -12.79 -9.69 -14.70
CA ALA A 171 -11.92 -8.88 -15.55
C ALA A 171 -11.60 -9.50 -16.93
N GLY A 172 -12.23 -10.62 -17.29
CA GLY A 172 -12.00 -11.26 -18.60
C GLY A 172 -10.58 -11.79 -18.80
N LEU A 173 -9.84 -12.06 -17.71
CA LEU A 173 -8.44 -12.50 -17.79
C LEU A 173 -8.31 -13.94 -18.27
N ASP A 174 -9.38 -14.71 -18.31
CA ASP A 174 -9.38 -16.13 -18.65
C ASP A 174 -9.26 -16.46 -20.14
N ASN A 175 -9.19 -15.44 -21.01
CA ASN A 175 -8.97 -15.59 -22.44
C ASN A 175 -10.01 -16.50 -23.11
N GLY A 176 -11.26 -16.47 -22.64
CA GLY A 176 -12.33 -17.32 -23.17
C GLY A 176 -12.21 -18.80 -22.77
N LYS A 177 -11.25 -19.19 -21.93
CA LYS A 177 -11.10 -20.55 -21.37
C LYS A 177 -12.11 -20.84 -20.25
N ARG A 178 -13.27 -20.18 -20.25
CA ARG A 178 -14.34 -20.37 -19.27
C ARG A 178 -14.96 -21.74 -19.46
N LEU A 179 -15.03 -22.52 -18.39
CA LEU A 179 -15.86 -23.72 -18.36
C LEU A 179 -17.31 -23.31 -18.09
N ARG A 180 -18.27 -23.98 -18.75
CA ARG A 180 -19.69 -23.69 -18.57
C ARG A 180 -20.09 -23.90 -17.10
N ARG A 181 -20.49 -22.81 -16.44
CA ARG A 181 -21.04 -22.78 -15.07
C ARG A 181 -22.43 -22.14 -15.10
N GLY A 182 -23.07 -22.04 -13.93
CA GLY A 182 -24.32 -21.30 -13.75
C GLY A 182 -24.18 -19.80 -14.05
N SER A 183 -25.18 -19.00 -13.66
CA SER A 183 -25.03 -17.53 -13.75
C SER A 183 -23.86 -17.08 -12.88
N MET A 184 -23.02 -16.21 -13.44
CA MET A 184 -21.89 -15.54 -12.78
C MET A 184 -22.06 -14.02 -12.83
N ASP A 185 -23.30 -13.53 -12.97
CA ASP A 185 -23.58 -12.10 -13.10
C ASP A 185 -23.24 -11.33 -11.82
N ASP A 186 -23.28 -12.00 -10.66
CA ASP A 186 -22.85 -11.51 -9.35
C ASP A 186 -21.34 -11.33 -9.21
N TRP A 187 -20.55 -11.81 -10.18
CA TRP A 187 -19.09 -11.64 -10.22
C TRP A 187 -18.67 -10.39 -11.01
N LYS A 188 -19.62 -9.67 -11.62
CA LYS A 188 -19.37 -8.43 -12.35
C LYS A 188 -19.09 -7.30 -11.37
N TYR A 189 -17.83 -7.13 -11.00
CA TYR A 189 -17.40 -6.07 -10.08
C TYR A 189 -16.88 -4.81 -10.77
N ILE A 190 -16.60 -4.85 -12.08
CA ILE A 190 -16.09 -3.69 -12.83
C ILE A 190 -17.25 -2.94 -13.46
N PHE A 191 -17.31 -1.62 -13.25
CA PHE A 191 -18.36 -0.77 -13.82
C PHE A 191 -17.81 0.53 -14.42
N LEU A 192 -18.63 1.15 -15.27
CA LEU A 192 -18.48 2.53 -15.71
C LEU A 192 -19.59 3.40 -15.11
N GLU A 193 -19.30 4.69 -14.95
CA GLU A 193 -20.28 5.68 -14.54
C GLU A 193 -20.99 6.27 -15.76
N ALA A 194 -22.33 6.36 -15.71
CA ALA A 194 -23.12 6.93 -16.80
C ALA A 194 -22.90 8.45 -16.95
N ASN A 195 -22.89 8.96 -18.19
CA ASN A 195 -22.73 10.38 -18.49
C ASN A 195 -23.83 11.26 -17.86
N GLU A 196 -25.07 10.75 -17.86
CA GLU A 196 -26.24 11.47 -17.35
C GLU A 196 -26.58 11.07 -15.92
N THR A 197 -26.47 12.04 -15.01
CA THR A 197 -27.31 12.06 -13.82
C THR A 197 -28.74 12.29 -14.31
N THR A 198 -29.53 11.21 -14.46
CA THR A 198 -31.00 11.35 -14.50
C THR A 198 -31.45 11.77 -13.10
N ALA A 199 -31.14 13.01 -12.72
CA ALA A 199 -31.87 13.69 -11.68
C ALA A 199 -33.32 13.74 -12.19
N SER A 200 -34.21 13.01 -11.52
CA SER A 200 -35.62 13.16 -11.82
C SER A 200 -35.99 14.64 -11.62
N PRO A 201 -36.81 15.25 -12.49
CA PRO A 201 -37.16 16.67 -12.40
C PRO A 201 -37.89 17.05 -11.10
N LEU A 202 -38.24 16.07 -10.24
CA LEU A 202 -38.81 16.26 -8.92
C LEU A 202 -37.82 16.78 -7.85
N ILE A 203 -36.52 16.88 -8.14
CA ILE A 203 -35.51 17.35 -7.16
C ILE A 203 -35.20 18.85 -7.31
N VAL A 204 -35.37 19.41 -8.52
CA VAL A 204 -35.07 20.83 -8.81
C VAL A 204 -35.99 21.78 -8.03
N GLU A 205 -37.21 21.35 -7.67
CA GLU A 205 -38.13 22.14 -6.85
C GLU A 205 -37.80 22.12 -5.35
N ARG A 206 -37.05 21.10 -4.88
CA ARG A 206 -36.64 20.98 -3.47
C ARG A 206 -35.34 21.73 -3.19
N ASP A 207 -34.42 21.77 -4.15
CA ASP A 207 -33.17 22.52 -4.04
C ASP A 207 -33.41 24.05 -3.97
N ARG A 208 -34.43 24.57 -4.67
CA ARG A 208 -34.82 25.99 -4.55
C ARG A 208 -35.39 26.39 -3.17
N LEU A 209 -35.86 25.42 -2.38
CA LEU A 209 -36.35 25.66 -1.02
C LEU A 209 -35.26 25.39 0.05
N LEU A 210 -34.18 24.70 -0.29
CA LEU A 210 -33.04 24.43 0.59
C LEU A 210 -31.89 25.44 0.43
N GLU A 211 -31.74 26.08 -0.74
CA GLU A 211 -30.80 27.20 -0.95
C GLU A 211 -31.12 28.45 -0.09
N ALA A 212 -32.33 28.52 0.48
CA ALA A 212 -32.71 29.57 1.43
C ALA A 212 -32.36 29.24 2.91
N GLY A 213 -31.72 28.09 3.20
CA GLY A 213 -31.57 27.59 4.58
C GLY A 213 -30.21 27.03 5.00
N ILE A 214 -29.15 27.09 4.18
CA ILE A 214 -27.83 26.53 4.54
C ILE A 214 -26.75 27.61 4.54
N THR A 215 -26.77 28.44 5.58
CA THR A 215 -25.60 29.18 6.07
C THR A 215 -25.64 29.21 7.59
N SER A 216 -25.42 28.05 8.23
CA SER A 216 -24.86 28.03 9.59
C SER A 216 -24.26 26.66 9.87
N PHE A 217 -22.95 26.64 10.05
CA PHE A 217 -22.28 25.55 10.77
C PHE A 217 -22.81 25.59 12.21
N PRO A 218 -23.30 24.47 12.80
CA PRO A 218 -23.78 24.50 14.16
C PRO A 218 -22.62 24.83 15.11
N SER A 219 -22.73 25.98 15.77
CA SER A 219 -21.96 26.33 16.96
C SER A 219 -22.45 25.50 18.14
N GLU A 220 -21.50 24.89 18.85
CA GLU A 220 -21.55 24.34 20.21
C GLU A 220 -22.90 23.74 20.68
N SER A 221 -22.97 22.41 20.71
CA SER A 221 -23.92 21.66 21.53
C SER A 221 -23.19 20.96 22.70
N PRO A 222 -23.88 20.68 23.82
CA PRO A 222 -23.24 20.58 25.12
C PRO A 222 -22.51 19.24 25.33
N GLN A 223 -21.34 19.34 25.95
CA GLN A 223 -20.47 18.29 26.48
C GLN A 223 -21.13 16.90 26.63
N SER A 224 -20.90 16.02 25.66
CA SER A 224 -21.00 14.58 25.89
C SER A 224 -19.70 14.10 26.55
N SER A 225 -19.81 13.49 27.72
CA SER A 225 -18.71 12.95 28.51
C SER A 225 -17.98 11.83 27.76
N ASP A 226 -17.01 12.18 26.93
CA ASP A 226 -16.14 11.23 26.25
C ASP A 226 -14.97 10.89 27.17
N SER A 227 -15.12 9.75 27.86
CA SER A 227 -14.20 9.24 28.87
C SER A 227 -12.94 8.64 28.24
N SER A 228 -12.10 9.51 27.65
CA SER A 228 -10.69 9.23 27.44
C SER A 228 -9.88 10.06 28.44
N ASN A 229 -9.27 9.39 29.42
CA ASN A 229 -8.41 9.99 30.46
C ASN A 229 -7.07 10.50 29.86
N LYS A 230 -7.11 11.37 28.85
CA LYS A 230 -5.95 12.15 28.39
C LYS A 230 -6.11 13.59 28.90
N LYS A 231 -5.03 14.16 29.42
CA LYS A 231 -5.00 15.56 29.89
C LYS A 231 -5.28 16.49 28.71
N ASP A 232 -5.91 17.64 28.95
CA ASP A 232 -6.29 18.61 27.90
C ASP A 232 -5.14 19.04 26.96
N GLY A 233 -3.88 18.93 27.39
CA GLY A 233 -2.70 19.20 26.54
C GLY A 233 -2.36 18.11 25.50
N GLU A 234 -2.99 16.93 25.55
CA GLU A 234 -2.73 15.81 24.63
C GLU A 234 -3.80 15.66 23.53
N ARG A 235 -4.82 16.52 23.52
CA ARG A 235 -5.92 16.51 22.54
C ARG A 235 -5.65 17.53 21.42
N GLU A 236 -6.12 17.22 20.21
CA GLU A 236 -6.12 18.16 19.10
C GLU A 236 -7.33 19.09 19.22
N LEU A 237 -7.07 20.35 19.57
CA LEU A 237 -8.11 21.36 19.80
C LEU A 237 -8.62 21.99 18.50
N HIS A 238 -7.81 21.97 17.42
CA HIS A 238 -8.16 22.60 16.16
C HIS A 238 -7.98 21.64 14.98
N LEU A 239 -9.07 21.34 14.28
CA LEU A 239 -9.05 20.64 13.00
C LEU A 239 -9.27 21.64 11.85
N THR A 240 -8.21 21.88 11.07
CA THR A 240 -8.26 22.65 9.83
C THR A 240 -8.24 21.69 8.65
N LEU A 241 -9.32 21.70 7.85
CA LEU A 241 -9.42 20.93 6.62
C LEU A 241 -9.60 21.89 5.44
N PRO A 242 -9.01 21.59 4.27
CA PRO A 242 -9.33 22.32 3.04
C PRO A 242 -10.80 22.09 2.63
N SER A 243 -11.30 22.83 1.65
CA SER A 243 -12.62 22.53 1.07
C SER A 243 -12.64 21.12 0.43
N PRO A 244 -13.75 20.37 0.52
CA PRO A 244 -13.90 19.09 -0.16
C PRO A 244 -13.64 19.20 -1.67
N ILE A 245 -13.05 18.17 -2.25
CA ILE A 245 -12.75 18.12 -3.69
C ILE A 245 -14.06 17.86 -4.46
N PRO A 246 -14.41 18.66 -5.48
CA PRO A 246 -15.61 18.38 -6.26
C PRO A 246 -15.51 17.04 -7.00
N PHE A 247 -16.44 16.14 -6.74
CA PHE A 247 -16.50 14.84 -7.41
C PHE A 247 -16.77 14.99 -8.91
N ARG A 248 -15.97 14.29 -9.73
CA ARG A 248 -16.12 14.24 -11.20
C ARG A 248 -15.99 12.81 -11.70
N SER A 249 -17.02 12.33 -12.39
CA SER A 249 -16.99 11.05 -13.08
C SER A 249 -16.07 11.09 -14.30
N TYR A 250 -15.48 9.94 -14.67
CA TYR A 250 -14.55 9.85 -15.80
C TYR A 250 -15.06 10.51 -17.11
N PRO A 251 -16.32 10.30 -17.55
CA PRO A 251 -16.79 10.90 -18.80
C PRO A 251 -16.96 12.43 -18.78
N ARG A 252 -16.89 13.04 -17.59
CA ARG A 252 -16.97 14.50 -17.38
C ARG A 252 -15.59 15.15 -17.29
N LEU A 253 -14.51 14.36 -17.32
CA LEU A 253 -13.16 14.90 -17.31
C LEU A 253 -12.82 15.50 -18.67
N SER A 254 -12.13 16.65 -18.66
CA SER A 254 -11.60 17.29 -19.87
C SER A 254 -10.44 16.51 -20.48
N THR A 255 -9.72 15.76 -19.65
CA THR A 255 -8.57 14.93 -20.04
C THR A 255 -8.68 13.58 -19.32
N PRO A 256 -8.18 12.48 -19.93
CA PRO A 256 -8.20 11.16 -19.30
C PRO A 256 -7.52 11.13 -17.91
N CYS A 257 -6.47 11.93 -17.73
CA CYS A 257 -5.76 12.05 -16.46
C CYS A 257 -6.40 13.13 -15.58
N ASP A 258 -6.93 12.72 -14.43
CA ASP A 258 -7.44 13.61 -13.39
C ASP A 258 -6.29 14.11 -12.50
N PRO A 259 -6.03 15.43 -12.41
CA PRO A 259 -4.97 15.96 -11.57
C PRO A 259 -5.21 15.77 -10.06
N ASN A 260 -6.46 15.57 -9.63
CA ASN A 260 -6.79 15.31 -8.22
C ASN A 260 -6.60 13.83 -7.84
N HIS A 261 -6.66 12.94 -8.83
CA HIS A 261 -6.48 11.50 -8.64
C HIS A 261 -5.44 10.95 -9.62
N PRO A 262 -4.16 11.32 -9.44
CA PRO A 262 -3.11 10.98 -10.37
C PRO A 262 -2.83 9.47 -10.37
N ARG A 263 -2.56 8.90 -11.55
CA ARG A 263 -2.16 7.49 -11.73
C ARG A 263 -0.66 7.34 -11.52
N VAL A 264 -0.22 7.59 -10.30
CA VAL A 264 1.20 7.54 -9.92
C VAL A 264 1.40 6.40 -8.93
N PHE A 265 2.27 5.47 -9.30
CA PHE A 265 2.85 4.50 -8.40
C PHE A 265 4.06 5.12 -7.70
N HIS A 266 4.13 5.02 -6.38
CA HIS A 266 5.25 5.47 -5.58
C HIS A 266 5.99 4.25 -5.02
N MET A 267 7.31 4.27 -5.10
CA MET A 267 8.15 3.27 -4.45
C MET A 267 9.34 3.97 -3.82
N PHE A 268 9.65 3.61 -2.58
CA PHE A 268 10.81 4.13 -1.85
C PHE A 268 11.90 3.06 -1.78
N TRP A 269 13.14 3.45 -2.05
CA TRP A 269 14.29 2.55 -2.00
C TRP A 269 15.52 3.26 -1.45
N THR A 270 16.32 2.50 -0.72
CA THR A 270 17.59 2.96 -0.17
C THR A 270 18.64 1.88 -0.32
N GLY A 271 19.87 2.31 -0.60
CA GLY A 271 20.96 1.43 -0.98
C GLY A 271 21.05 1.18 -2.49
N PRO A 272 21.98 0.31 -2.90
CA PRO A 272 22.28 0.10 -4.30
C PRO A 272 21.07 -0.45 -5.06
N PHE A 273 20.89 -0.02 -6.30
CA PHE A 273 19.89 -0.60 -7.18
C PHE A 273 20.28 -2.05 -7.52
N THR A 274 19.40 -3.00 -7.25
CA THR A 274 19.62 -4.45 -7.43
C THR A 274 18.57 -5.06 -8.36
N ASP A 275 18.51 -6.38 -8.41
CA ASP A 275 17.45 -7.12 -9.08
C ASP A 275 16.05 -6.83 -8.49
N LYS A 276 15.94 -6.36 -7.22
CA LYS A 276 14.64 -6.13 -6.56
C LYS A 276 13.85 -4.96 -7.18
N PRO A 277 14.34 -3.70 -7.17
CA PRO A 277 13.60 -2.65 -7.86
C PRO A 277 13.62 -2.80 -9.38
N TYR A 278 14.64 -3.47 -9.94
CA TYR A 278 14.67 -3.83 -11.36
C TYR A 278 13.46 -4.68 -11.77
N LEU A 279 13.16 -5.75 -11.02
CA LEU A 279 12.01 -6.61 -11.29
C LEU A 279 10.67 -5.88 -11.08
N ALA A 280 10.56 -5.03 -10.06
CA ALA A 280 9.36 -4.22 -9.84
C ALA A 280 9.07 -3.33 -11.06
N LEU A 281 10.07 -2.59 -11.57
CA LEU A 281 9.94 -1.75 -12.75
C LEU A 281 9.64 -2.56 -14.02
N LEU A 282 10.29 -3.72 -14.21
CA LEU A 282 10.00 -4.59 -15.35
C LEU A 282 8.56 -5.12 -15.32
N SER A 283 8.06 -5.56 -14.16
CA SER A 283 6.68 -6.02 -14.03
C SER A 283 5.67 -4.90 -14.28
N PHE A 284 5.99 -3.66 -13.87
CA PHE A 284 5.21 -2.46 -14.21
C PHE A 284 5.14 -2.26 -15.74
N LEU A 285 6.28 -2.30 -16.44
CA LEU A 285 6.32 -2.15 -17.90
C LEU A 285 5.60 -3.29 -18.65
N TYR A 286 5.62 -4.50 -18.09
CA TYR A 286 4.98 -5.69 -18.67
C TYR A 286 3.45 -5.70 -18.50
N THR A 287 2.91 -5.00 -17.51
CA THR A 287 1.49 -5.10 -17.15
C THR A 287 0.71 -3.81 -17.40
N GLN A 288 1.23 -2.66 -16.98
CA GLN A 288 0.47 -1.41 -17.01
C GLN A 288 0.30 -0.86 -18.44
N ASN A 289 -0.70 0.01 -18.65
CA ASN A 289 -0.91 0.69 -19.92
C ASN A 289 0.11 1.83 -20.16
N CYS A 290 1.37 1.44 -20.30
CA CYS A 290 2.49 2.36 -20.52
C CYS A 290 2.57 2.85 -21.97
N GLY A 291 1.73 2.36 -22.89
CA GLY A 291 1.73 2.75 -24.29
C GLY A 291 3.06 2.54 -25.02
N LEU A 292 3.83 1.53 -24.62
CA LEU A 292 5.14 1.23 -25.20
C LEU A 292 5.07 0.50 -26.56
N HIS A 293 3.87 0.17 -27.02
CA HIS A 293 3.63 -0.46 -28.31
C HIS A 293 3.53 0.51 -29.48
N VAL A 294 3.47 1.82 -29.20
CA VAL A 294 3.49 2.89 -30.21
C VAL A 294 4.71 3.77 -30.03
N TYR A 295 5.36 4.17 -31.12
CA TYR A 295 6.57 5.00 -31.05
C TYR A 295 6.31 6.34 -30.33
N ASN A 296 5.26 7.06 -30.73
CA ASN A 296 4.78 8.26 -30.06
C ASN A 296 3.46 7.99 -29.35
N TYR A 297 3.41 8.24 -28.04
CA TYR A 297 2.16 8.10 -27.29
C TYR A 297 1.16 9.18 -27.73
N PRO A 298 -0.02 8.83 -28.26
CA PRO A 298 -0.96 9.81 -28.78
C PRO A 298 -1.51 10.70 -27.67
N THR A 299 -1.68 11.98 -27.97
CA THR A 299 -2.31 12.95 -27.06
C THR A 299 -3.82 12.71 -26.92
N ASP A 300 -4.44 12.07 -27.91
CA ASP A 300 -5.88 11.74 -27.96
C ASP A 300 -6.15 10.28 -27.55
N THR A 301 -5.33 9.73 -26.64
CA THR A 301 -5.66 8.43 -26.06
C THR A 301 -6.80 8.62 -25.08
N GLY A 302 -7.87 7.83 -25.20
CA GLY A 302 -8.96 7.82 -24.23
C GLY A 302 -8.60 7.22 -22.87
N ALA A 303 -7.30 7.08 -22.54
CA ALA A 303 -6.78 6.43 -21.34
C ALA A 303 -5.67 7.27 -20.68
N CYS A 304 -5.67 7.35 -19.36
CA CYS A 304 -4.58 8.01 -18.64
C CYS A 304 -3.39 7.08 -18.45
N ARG A 305 -2.25 7.48 -18.99
CA ARG A 305 -0.98 6.76 -18.90
C ARG A 305 -0.45 6.79 -17.45
N PRO A 306 -0.27 5.65 -16.78
CA PRO A 306 0.28 5.61 -15.43
C PRO A 306 1.76 5.95 -15.42
N GLN A 307 2.22 6.48 -14.29
CA GLN A 307 3.62 6.79 -14.02
C GLN A 307 4.11 6.01 -12.81
N PHE A 308 5.40 5.71 -12.80
CA PHE A 308 6.11 5.09 -11.71
C PHE A 308 7.18 6.06 -11.19
N TRP A 309 7.03 6.50 -9.95
CA TRP A 309 7.96 7.40 -9.28
C TRP A 309 8.79 6.61 -8.26
N MET A 310 10.06 6.44 -8.60
CA MET A 310 11.04 5.75 -7.78
C MET A 310 11.82 6.76 -6.95
N TRP A 311 11.57 6.76 -5.65
CA TRP A 311 12.19 7.65 -4.67
C TRP A 311 13.44 7.00 -4.11
N ILE A 312 14.60 7.56 -4.44
CA ILE A 312 15.90 7.04 -4.07
C ILE A 312 16.45 7.85 -2.90
N ASN A 313 16.71 7.17 -1.79
CA ASN A 313 17.51 7.71 -0.70
C ASN A 313 18.98 7.30 -0.90
N PRO A 314 19.87 8.24 -1.27
CA PRO A 314 21.24 7.93 -1.71
C PRO A 314 22.16 7.46 -0.58
N GLY A 315 21.80 7.73 0.67
CA GLY A 315 22.58 7.35 1.85
C GLY A 315 21.78 6.56 2.88
N PRO A 316 22.35 6.34 4.07
CA PRO A 316 21.65 5.76 5.20
C PRO A 316 20.37 6.54 5.52
N ALA A 317 19.36 5.88 6.07
CA ALA A 317 18.04 6.47 6.33
C ALA A 317 18.07 7.79 7.14
N ALA A 318 19.07 7.98 8.00
CA ALA A 318 19.23 9.17 8.81
C ALA A 318 20.05 10.31 8.16
N SER A 319 20.62 10.09 6.97
CA SER A 319 21.48 11.08 6.32
C SER A 319 20.68 12.20 5.66
N VAL A 320 21.22 13.41 5.70
CA VAL A 320 20.70 14.57 4.97
C VAL A 320 21.43 14.66 3.62
N PRO A 321 20.72 14.69 2.49
CA PRO A 321 21.35 14.86 1.18
C PRO A 321 22.15 16.17 1.09
N ASN A 322 23.33 16.13 0.47
CA ASN A 322 24.12 17.31 0.15
C ASN A 322 23.56 18.05 -1.10
N SER A 323 24.17 19.16 -1.51
CA SER A 323 23.72 19.94 -2.68
C SER A 323 23.91 19.23 -4.02
N SER A 324 24.85 18.30 -4.14
CA SER A 324 25.11 17.50 -5.36
C SER A 324 24.30 16.21 -5.41
N ALA A 325 23.50 15.90 -4.38
CA ALA A 325 22.91 14.58 -4.20
C ALA A 325 22.00 14.13 -5.35
N THR A 326 21.39 15.06 -6.07
CA THR A 326 20.59 14.71 -7.26
C THR A 326 21.49 14.26 -8.42
N ASP A 327 22.58 14.98 -8.66
CA ASP A 327 23.55 14.64 -9.71
C ASP A 327 24.26 13.32 -9.38
N ASP A 328 24.72 13.18 -8.12
CA ASP A 328 25.35 11.97 -7.60
C ASP A 328 24.41 10.75 -7.74
N MET A 329 23.12 10.91 -7.38
CA MET A 329 22.10 9.88 -7.56
C MET A 329 21.98 9.47 -9.04
N PHE A 330 21.94 10.42 -9.97
CA PHE A 330 21.83 10.08 -11.39
C PHE A 330 23.12 9.46 -11.95
N ASP A 331 24.29 9.84 -11.46
CA ASP A 331 25.57 9.20 -11.83
C ASP A 331 25.63 7.75 -11.34
N ASP A 332 25.16 7.48 -10.12
CA ASP A 332 25.01 6.13 -9.59
C ASP A 332 24.04 5.30 -10.42
N LEU A 333 22.87 5.85 -10.77
CA LEU A 333 21.89 5.18 -11.62
C LEU A 333 22.44 4.88 -13.02
N ARG A 334 23.20 5.81 -13.64
CA ARG A 334 23.84 5.61 -14.96
C ARG A 334 24.93 4.54 -14.91
N SER A 335 25.71 4.49 -13.83
CA SER A 335 26.83 3.56 -13.71
C SER A 335 26.40 2.14 -13.30
N ASN A 336 25.22 2.00 -12.69
CA ASN A 336 24.67 0.72 -12.24
C ASN A 336 23.95 -0.03 -13.39
N PRO A 337 24.38 -1.27 -13.73
CA PRO A 337 23.74 -2.07 -14.77
C PRO A 337 22.25 -2.36 -14.54
N TRP A 338 21.81 -2.49 -13.29
CA TRP A 338 20.40 -2.78 -12.97
C TRP A 338 19.50 -1.55 -13.15
N ALA A 339 20.03 -0.34 -12.94
CA ALA A 339 19.24 0.89 -13.00
C ALA A 339 19.28 1.57 -14.38
N SER A 340 20.45 1.59 -15.01
CA SER A 340 20.71 2.35 -16.23
C SER A 340 19.74 2.06 -17.39
N PRO A 341 19.18 0.84 -17.58
CA PRO A 341 18.19 0.61 -18.63
C PRO A 341 16.96 1.51 -18.52
N PHE A 342 16.54 1.86 -17.31
CA PHE A 342 15.36 2.68 -17.06
C PHE A 342 15.59 4.19 -17.28
N LEU A 343 16.83 4.60 -17.51
CA LEU A 343 17.17 5.96 -17.95
C LEU A 343 17.04 6.14 -19.47
N HIS A 344 16.76 5.06 -20.21
CA HIS A 344 16.56 5.12 -21.65
C HIS A 344 15.41 6.08 -22.02
N PRO A 345 15.54 6.92 -23.07
CA PRO A 345 14.50 7.90 -23.45
C PRO A 345 13.11 7.29 -23.67
N ARG A 346 13.05 6.02 -24.04
CA ARG A 346 11.79 5.27 -24.21
C ARG A 346 10.92 5.24 -22.95
N PHE A 347 11.54 5.25 -21.77
CA PHE A 347 10.85 5.14 -20.49
C PHE A 347 10.66 6.47 -19.76
N LYS A 348 11.20 7.57 -20.30
CA LYS A 348 11.25 8.88 -19.62
C LYS A 348 9.90 9.39 -19.12
N ASP A 349 8.82 9.04 -19.80
CA ASP A 349 7.46 9.54 -19.49
C ASP A 349 6.66 8.61 -18.58
N VAL A 350 7.16 7.39 -18.32
CA VAL A 350 6.51 6.39 -17.47
C VAL A 350 7.31 6.04 -16.21
N ILE A 351 8.64 6.20 -16.22
CA ILE A 351 9.49 5.98 -15.04
C ILE A 351 10.19 7.30 -14.71
N ARG A 352 10.07 7.73 -13.45
CA ARG A 352 10.69 8.94 -12.91
C ARG A 352 11.50 8.58 -11.68
N PHE A 353 12.81 8.83 -11.73
CA PHE A 353 13.65 8.79 -10.54
C PHE A 353 13.57 10.13 -9.80
N ARG A 354 13.38 10.08 -8.49
CA ARG A 354 13.25 11.24 -7.60
C ARG A 354 14.21 11.06 -6.43
N LEU A 355 14.89 12.13 -6.04
CA LEU A 355 15.66 12.15 -4.81
C LEU A 355 14.69 12.15 -3.61
N TRP A 356 14.94 11.29 -2.63
CA TRP A 356 14.30 11.38 -1.33
C TRP A 356 15.11 12.29 -0.40
N ASN A 357 14.46 13.31 0.16
CA ASN A 357 15.03 14.19 1.16
C ASN A 357 14.09 14.29 2.36
N THR A 358 14.39 13.57 3.45
CA THR A 358 13.51 13.47 4.63
C THR A 358 13.08 14.84 5.15
N THR A 359 13.98 15.83 5.23
CA THR A 359 13.65 17.19 5.70
C THR A 359 12.66 17.88 4.76
N GLU A 360 12.91 17.85 3.46
CA GLU A 360 11.99 18.42 2.46
C GLU A 360 10.62 17.75 2.49
N GLN A 361 10.60 16.43 2.66
CA GLN A 361 9.37 15.65 2.71
C GLN A 361 8.54 15.96 3.96
N LEU A 362 9.16 16.10 5.12
CA LEU A 362 8.49 16.48 6.37
C LEU A 362 8.03 17.95 6.37
N ASP A 363 8.85 18.87 5.85
CA ASP A 363 8.48 20.29 5.70
C ASP A 363 7.38 20.49 4.66
N GLY A 364 7.31 19.59 3.69
CA GLY A 364 6.28 19.56 2.66
C GLY A 364 4.92 19.05 3.13
N VAL A 365 4.79 18.60 4.39
CA VAL A 365 3.52 18.16 4.99
C VAL A 365 3.02 19.23 5.97
N PRO A 366 1.91 19.95 5.64
CA PRO A 366 1.39 21.03 6.49
C PRO A 366 1.11 20.61 7.94
N GLU A 367 0.69 19.37 8.16
CA GLU A 367 0.38 18.83 9.48
C GLU A 367 1.62 18.60 10.36
N LEU A 368 2.81 18.54 9.77
CA LEU A 368 4.07 18.21 10.44
C LEU A 368 5.05 19.39 10.51
N LYS A 369 5.12 20.21 9.45
CA LYS A 369 6.21 21.17 9.16
C LYS A 369 6.67 22.03 10.35
N ASP A 370 5.74 22.43 11.21
CA ASP A 370 6.00 23.37 12.32
C ASP A 370 6.35 22.66 13.64
N GLU A 371 6.02 21.37 13.78
CA GLU A 371 6.11 20.63 15.05
C GLU A 371 7.13 19.49 15.02
N TRP A 372 7.41 18.87 13.87
CA TRP A 372 8.16 17.61 13.80
C TRP A 372 9.59 17.69 14.37
N ARG A 373 10.23 18.87 14.26
CA ARG A 373 11.60 19.11 14.78
C ARG A 373 11.70 19.10 16.29
N SER A 374 10.58 19.24 16.99
CA SER A 374 10.54 19.22 18.46
C SER A 374 10.66 17.80 19.03
N LEU A 375 10.49 16.77 18.20
CA LEU A 375 10.53 15.38 18.62
C LEU A 375 11.95 14.90 18.89
N GLU A 376 12.09 13.99 19.86
CA GLU A 376 13.38 13.41 20.23
C GLU A 376 13.95 12.47 19.16
N SER A 377 13.07 11.79 18.39
CA SER A 377 13.45 10.91 17.29
C SER A 377 12.38 10.87 16.20
N LEU A 378 12.83 10.67 14.96
CA LEU A 378 11.99 10.40 13.79
C LEU A 378 11.76 8.90 13.58
N PHE A 379 12.57 8.05 14.19
CA PHE A 379 12.60 6.63 13.92
C PHE A 379 11.88 5.87 15.04
N ASN A 380 10.57 5.71 14.89
CA ASN A 380 9.74 4.93 15.79
C ASN A 380 8.94 3.90 14.99
N SER A 381 8.93 2.66 15.46
CA SER A 381 8.15 1.60 14.86
C SER A 381 7.57 0.67 15.91
N GLY A 382 6.25 0.62 15.99
CA GLY A 382 5.54 -0.21 16.97
C GLY A 382 5.86 0.15 18.42
N GLY A 383 6.21 1.42 18.68
CA GLY A 383 6.62 1.93 19.99
C GLY A 383 8.09 1.69 20.36
N HIS A 384 8.90 1.12 19.44
CA HIS A 384 10.35 1.03 19.57
C HIS A 384 11.02 2.26 18.97
N VAL A 385 11.47 3.16 19.83
CA VAL A 385 12.13 4.42 19.42
C VAL A 385 13.63 4.18 19.28
N ILE A 386 14.17 4.46 18.09
CA ILE A 386 15.60 4.41 17.82
C ILE A 386 16.14 5.83 17.84
N ASN A 387 16.99 6.13 18.82
CA ASN A 387 17.61 7.45 18.94
C ASN A 387 18.86 7.49 18.06
N VAL A 388 18.84 8.34 17.03
CA VAL A 388 20.01 8.64 16.20
C VAL A 388 20.68 9.91 16.75
N PRO A 389 22.02 9.94 16.94
CA PRO A 389 22.72 11.12 17.45
C PRO A 389 22.47 12.36 16.59
N LYS A 390 22.17 13.51 17.22
CA LYS A 390 21.84 14.77 16.54
C LYS A 390 22.91 15.24 15.55
N SER A 391 24.20 14.98 15.81
CA SER A 391 25.31 15.36 14.91
C SER A 391 25.25 14.68 13.54
N GLN A 392 24.62 13.50 13.44
CA GLN A 392 24.41 12.79 12.17
C GLN A 392 23.08 13.18 11.50
N GLN A 393 22.19 13.87 12.22
CA GLN A 393 20.92 14.42 11.71
C GLN A 393 21.03 15.89 11.29
N SER A 394 22.00 16.66 11.83
CA SER A 394 22.08 18.12 11.67
C SER A 394 23.11 18.62 10.66
N GLY A 395 23.83 17.74 9.95
CA GLY A 395 24.70 18.17 8.85
C GLY A 395 25.80 19.17 9.23
N GLU A 396 26.40 19.07 10.43
CA GLU A 396 27.62 19.83 10.69
C GLU A 396 28.75 19.28 9.81
N VAL A 397 29.15 20.09 8.83
CA VAL A 397 30.37 19.91 8.05
C VAL A 397 31.54 20.03 9.02
N GLN A 398 32.13 18.92 9.41
CA GLN A 398 33.50 18.94 9.90
C GLN A 398 34.41 19.09 8.70
N ASP A 399 35.08 20.24 8.61
CA ASP A 399 36.16 20.51 7.68
C ASP A 399 37.14 19.33 7.67
N ALA A 400 37.40 18.81 6.47
CA ALA A 400 38.26 17.67 6.21
C ALA A 400 39.76 18.06 6.25
N THR A 401 40.20 18.68 7.34
CA THR A 401 41.61 18.98 7.60
C THR A 401 41.91 18.89 9.09
N ASP A 402 41.76 17.72 9.69
CA ASP A 402 42.83 17.12 10.50
C ASP A 402 42.45 15.72 10.99
N LEU A 403 43.46 14.89 11.23
CA LEU A 403 43.42 13.53 11.81
C LEU A 403 43.24 12.37 10.81
N SER A 404 44.37 12.07 10.18
CA SER A 404 44.83 10.72 9.91
C SER A 404 44.75 9.81 11.16
N SER A 405 43.58 9.23 11.41
CA SER A 405 43.49 7.99 12.18
C SER A 405 42.47 7.07 11.54
N SER A 406 42.96 5.91 11.13
CA SER A 406 42.23 4.86 10.46
C SER A 406 41.17 4.24 11.38
N PHE A 407 40.01 4.88 11.51
CA PHE A 407 38.78 4.20 11.89
C PHE A 407 38.14 3.68 10.61
N LYS A 408 38.31 2.38 10.34
CA LYS A 408 37.44 1.65 9.41
C LYS A 408 36.00 1.90 9.88
N ARG A 409 35.20 2.65 9.12
CA ARG A 409 33.75 2.66 9.32
C ARG A 409 33.27 1.24 9.04
N ASP A 410 32.66 0.62 10.04
CA ASP A 410 32.15 -0.72 9.93
C ASP A 410 30.87 -0.64 9.07
N ASP A 411 30.90 -1.19 7.85
CA ASP A 411 29.73 -1.23 6.94
C ASP A 411 28.52 -1.98 7.53
N ASP A 412 28.72 -2.66 8.67
CA ASP A 412 27.71 -3.37 9.43
C ASP A 412 27.14 -2.59 10.64
N ASP A 413 27.52 -1.32 10.88
CA ASP A 413 26.86 -0.49 11.90
C ASP A 413 25.38 -0.23 11.54
N PRO A 414 24.40 -0.56 12.42
CA PRO A 414 22.97 -0.37 12.15
C PRO A 414 22.54 1.04 11.74
N ILE A 415 23.33 2.08 12.03
CA ILE A 415 23.02 3.49 11.72
C ILE A 415 23.52 3.92 10.33
N SER A 416 24.62 3.35 9.84
CA SER A 416 25.22 3.66 8.54
C SER A 416 24.89 2.64 7.45
N ARG A 417 24.16 1.57 7.78
CA ARG A 417 23.80 0.50 6.83
C ARG A 417 22.83 1.01 5.76
N THR A 418 23.00 0.48 4.55
CA THR A 418 22.03 0.60 3.46
C THR A 418 21.73 -0.79 2.89
N GLY A 419 20.46 -1.18 2.94
CA GLY A 419 19.98 -2.47 2.44
C GLY A 419 20.31 -3.66 3.35
N SER A 420 19.68 -4.81 3.08
CA SER A 420 19.88 -6.03 3.87
C SER A 420 20.61 -7.10 3.06
N LYS A 421 21.68 -7.66 3.64
CA LYS A 421 22.45 -8.78 3.04
C LYS A 421 21.97 -10.14 3.54
N SER A 422 21.23 -10.19 4.65
CA SER A 422 20.68 -11.39 5.30
C SER A 422 19.60 -10.98 6.30
N SER A 423 18.91 -11.96 6.91
CA SER A 423 18.00 -11.70 8.03
C SER A 423 18.71 -11.12 9.26
N ALA A 424 19.98 -11.49 9.51
CA ALA A 424 20.77 -11.00 10.64
C ALA A 424 21.27 -9.56 10.44
N SER A 425 21.46 -9.15 9.19
CA SER A 425 21.86 -7.79 8.79
C SER A 425 20.69 -6.96 8.25
N TYR A 426 19.48 -7.22 8.73
CA TYR A 426 18.26 -6.51 8.33
C TYR A 426 18.35 -5.00 8.62
N ASP A 427 18.07 -4.18 7.61
CA ASP A 427 18.16 -2.72 7.67
C ASP A 427 16.88 -2.10 8.25
N ARG A 428 16.80 -2.05 9.58
CA ARG A 428 15.61 -1.60 10.30
C ARG A 428 15.33 -0.11 10.11
N LEU A 429 16.35 0.75 10.04
CA LEU A 429 16.11 2.20 9.93
C LEU A 429 15.47 2.57 8.60
N SER A 430 15.90 1.92 7.53
CA SER A 430 15.31 2.06 6.21
C SER A 430 13.87 1.58 6.14
N VAL A 431 13.53 0.52 6.88
CA VAL A 431 12.15 0.03 7.01
C VAL A 431 11.27 1.02 7.77
N ILE A 432 11.77 1.60 8.86
CA ILE A 432 11.02 2.63 9.60
C ILE A 432 10.82 3.88 8.72
N LEU A 433 11.84 4.26 7.96
CA LEU A 433 11.72 5.36 7.01
C LEU A 433 10.71 5.04 5.91
N SER A 434 10.68 3.82 5.38
CA SER A 434 9.68 3.43 4.36
C SER A 434 8.26 3.40 4.91
N ASP A 435 8.06 2.99 6.18
CA ASP A 435 6.78 3.06 6.89
C ASP A 435 6.25 4.49 6.92
N MET A 436 7.11 5.50 7.12
CA MET A 436 6.72 6.91 7.07
C MET A 436 6.56 7.41 5.62
N ALA A 437 7.49 7.06 4.73
CA ALA A 437 7.54 7.55 3.36
C ALA A 437 6.26 7.22 2.59
N ARG A 438 5.68 6.02 2.77
CA ARG A 438 4.43 5.63 2.09
C ARG A 438 3.26 6.58 2.37
N PHE A 439 3.11 7.04 3.62
CA PHE A 439 2.06 8.00 3.98
C PHE A 439 2.37 9.40 3.46
N ILE A 440 3.63 9.84 3.55
CA ILE A 440 4.03 11.19 3.09
C ILE A 440 3.81 11.30 1.58
N LEU A 441 4.27 10.30 0.82
CA LEU A 441 4.18 10.32 -0.64
C LEU A 441 2.73 10.35 -1.11
N CYS A 442 1.88 9.46 -0.59
CA CYS A 442 0.47 9.44 -1.00
C CYS A 442 -0.30 10.67 -0.51
N HIS A 443 0.00 11.24 0.66
CA HIS A 443 -0.66 12.47 1.12
C HIS A 443 -0.23 13.72 0.33
N ARG A 444 1.05 13.83 -0.01
CA ARG A 444 1.57 14.99 -0.77
C ARG A 444 1.23 14.92 -2.26
N PHE A 445 1.27 13.73 -2.85
CA PHE A 445 1.21 13.55 -4.30
C PHE A 445 -0.02 12.78 -4.77
N GLY A 446 -0.79 12.15 -3.87
CA GLY A 446 -1.84 11.20 -4.24
C GLY A 446 -1.24 9.87 -4.71
N GLY A 447 -2.04 9.07 -5.39
CA GLY A 447 -1.56 7.83 -5.99
C GLY A 447 -1.36 6.69 -4.99
N ILE A 448 -0.67 5.65 -5.44
CA ILE A 448 -0.54 4.38 -4.71
C ILE A 448 0.93 4.11 -4.41
N TYR A 449 1.24 3.84 -3.15
CA TYR A 449 2.55 3.36 -2.73
C TYR A 449 2.64 1.84 -2.80
N LEU A 450 3.81 1.32 -3.20
CA LEU A 450 4.18 -0.08 -3.17
C LEU A 450 5.56 -0.29 -2.54
N ASP A 451 5.69 -1.28 -1.65
CA ASP A 451 7.01 -1.78 -1.22
C ASP A 451 7.73 -2.43 -2.42
N VAL A 452 9.06 -2.36 -2.40
CA VAL A 452 9.96 -2.80 -3.49
C VAL A 452 9.86 -4.29 -3.82
N ASP A 453 9.37 -5.09 -2.88
CA ASP A 453 9.13 -6.52 -3.00
C ASP A 453 7.71 -6.84 -3.49
N THR A 454 7.13 -5.95 -4.27
CA THR A 454 5.84 -6.13 -4.94
C THR A 454 6.00 -6.22 -6.46
N LEU A 455 5.48 -7.30 -7.07
CA LEU A 455 5.43 -7.48 -8.52
C LEU A 455 4.03 -7.16 -9.05
N PHE A 456 3.93 -6.39 -10.13
CA PHE A 456 2.65 -6.16 -10.82
C PHE A 456 2.26 -7.39 -11.62
N LEU A 457 1.01 -7.83 -11.50
CA LEU A 457 0.50 -9.04 -12.17
C LEU A 457 -0.55 -8.76 -13.26
N ARG A 458 -1.16 -7.56 -13.25
CA ARG A 458 -2.06 -7.06 -14.29
C ARG A 458 -2.13 -5.54 -14.25
N ASP A 459 -2.81 -4.93 -15.22
CA ASP A 459 -3.12 -3.49 -15.27
C ASP A 459 -4.08 -3.10 -14.12
N TRP A 460 -3.89 -1.90 -13.56
CA TRP A 460 -4.61 -1.39 -12.38
C TRP A 460 -5.68 -0.34 -12.75
N GLU A 461 -5.99 -0.16 -14.03
CA GLU A 461 -7.03 0.75 -14.53
C GLU A 461 -8.26 0.85 -13.62
N GLU A 462 -8.89 -0.28 -13.29
CA GLU A 462 -10.10 -0.31 -12.47
C GLU A 462 -9.86 0.04 -10.99
N LEU A 463 -8.64 -0.15 -10.47
CA LEU A 463 -8.27 0.30 -9.13
C LEU A 463 -8.09 1.82 -9.06
N TRP A 464 -7.54 2.44 -10.11
CA TRP A 464 -7.45 3.91 -10.21
C TRP A 464 -8.82 4.59 -10.23
N GLY A 465 -9.83 3.86 -10.70
CA GLY A 465 -11.22 4.29 -10.67
C GLY A 465 -11.80 4.36 -9.25
N TRP A 466 -11.33 3.52 -8.33
CA TRP A 466 -11.77 3.56 -6.92
C TRP A 466 -11.13 4.76 -6.21
N LYS A 467 -11.95 5.78 -5.91
CA LYS A 467 -11.47 7.02 -5.29
C LYS A 467 -11.34 6.97 -3.77
N GLY A 468 -11.72 5.86 -3.13
CA GLY A 468 -11.51 5.69 -1.69
C GLY A 468 -10.09 5.28 -1.34
N ALA A 469 -9.64 5.63 -0.14
CA ALA A 469 -8.36 5.14 0.37
C ALA A 469 -8.45 3.64 0.68
N PHE A 470 -7.35 2.91 0.48
CA PHE A 470 -7.28 1.49 0.84
C PHE A 470 -5.86 1.05 1.19
N ALA A 471 -5.78 0.00 2.00
CA ALA A 471 -4.57 -0.79 2.19
C ALA A 471 -4.98 -2.24 2.47
N TYR A 472 -4.16 -3.20 2.04
CA TYR A 472 -4.53 -4.59 2.18
C TYR A 472 -4.29 -5.13 3.59
N ARG A 473 -5.04 -6.19 3.90
CA ARG A 473 -5.07 -6.85 5.19
C ARG A 473 -3.74 -7.51 5.56
N TRP A 474 -3.39 -7.48 6.84
CA TRP A 474 -2.27 -8.22 7.41
C TRP A 474 -2.66 -9.69 7.61
N SER A 475 -2.59 -10.50 6.55
CA SER A 475 -3.01 -11.91 6.57
C SER A 475 -4.42 -12.05 7.20
N ARG A 476 -4.60 -12.98 8.13
CA ARG A 476 -5.83 -13.21 8.89
C ARG A 476 -6.19 -12.12 9.91
N LEU A 477 -5.28 -11.20 10.23
CA LEU A 477 -5.47 -10.21 11.29
C LEU A 477 -6.33 -9.04 10.79
N GLU A 478 -7.12 -8.45 11.68
CA GLU A 478 -7.85 -7.19 11.41
C GLU A 478 -6.89 -5.99 11.52
N ARG A 479 -5.84 -5.99 10.71
CA ARG A 479 -4.80 -4.96 10.66
C ARG A 479 -4.41 -4.70 9.20
N TYR A 480 -3.79 -3.56 8.95
CA TYR A 480 -3.27 -3.17 7.63
C TYR A 480 -1.80 -3.56 7.50
N ASN A 481 -1.36 -4.01 6.32
CA ASN A 481 0.05 -4.22 5.98
C ASN A 481 0.70 -2.96 5.38
N THR A 482 -0.05 -2.15 4.63
CA THR A 482 0.39 -0.89 3.99
C THR A 482 1.58 -0.98 3.02
N ALA A 483 2.13 -2.17 2.74
CA ALA A 483 3.04 -2.37 1.59
C ALA A 483 2.36 -2.05 0.24
N VAL A 484 1.02 -2.06 0.19
CA VAL A 484 0.24 -1.38 -0.85
C VAL A 484 -0.72 -0.44 -0.14
N LEU A 485 -0.60 0.87 -0.42
CA LEU A 485 -1.37 1.93 0.21
C LEU A 485 -1.83 2.95 -0.82
N HIS A 486 -3.13 3.18 -0.90
CA HIS A 486 -3.73 4.29 -1.63
C HIS A 486 -4.23 5.35 -0.65
N LEU A 487 -3.78 6.60 -0.79
CA LEU A 487 -4.39 7.76 -0.14
C LEU A 487 -4.63 8.85 -1.17
N ASN A 488 -5.66 9.66 -0.93
CA ASN A 488 -5.91 10.85 -1.72
C ASN A 488 -5.04 12.01 -1.24
N LYS A 489 -4.56 12.80 -2.20
CA LYS A 489 -3.74 13.98 -1.96
C LYS A 489 -4.46 14.98 -1.05
N GLY A 490 -3.82 15.39 0.05
CA GLY A 490 -4.36 16.39 0.97
C GLY A 490 -5.72 16.03 1.58
N SER A 491 -5.98 14.73 1.76
CA SER A 491 -7.25 14.23 2.29
C SER A 491 -7.41 14.47 3.79
N ALA A 492 -8.65 14.55 4.26
CA ALA A 492 -8.95 14.68 5.69
C ALA A 492 -8.50 13.45 6.49
N LEU A 493 -8.58 12.25 5.88
CA LEU A 493 -8.00 11.02 6.40
C LEU A 493 -6.48 11.13 6.53
N GLY A 494 -5.80 11.69 5.53
CA GLY A 494 -4.37 12.00 5.59
C GLY A 494 -4.04 12.94 6.75
N THR A 495 -4.78 14.05 6.88
CA THR A 495 -4.63 14.99 8.01
C THR A 495 -4.80 14.29 9.36
N PHE A 496 -5.82 13.45 9.52
CA PHE A 496 -6.01 12.64 10.72
C PHE A 496 -4.80 11.75 11.02
N LEU A 497 -4.30 11.01 10.03
CA LEU A 497 -3.18 10.09 10.20
C LEU A 497 -1.91 10.83 10.63
N PHE A 498 -1.59 11.96 10.00
CA PHE A 498 -0.41 12.75 10.33
C PHE A 498 -0.47 13.39 11.70
N ARG A 499 -1.59 14.03 12.06
CA ARG A 499 -1.75 14.63 13.39
C ARG A 499 -1.75 13.57 14.48
N THR A 500 -2.42 12.44 14.24
CA THR A 500 -2.43 11.32 15.20
C THR A 500 -1.04 10.72 15.36
N ALA A 501 -0.32 10.45 14.27
CA ALA A 501 1.05 9.94 14.35
C ALA A 501 1.99 10.93 15.05
N LEU A 502 1.91 12.23 14.75
CA LEU A 502 2.73 13.26 15.40
C LEU A 502 2.54 13.28 16.92
N LYS A 503 1.29 13.18 17.41
CA LYS A 503 0.99 13.09 18.86
C LYS A 503 1.27 11.72 19.48
N ASN A 504 1.65 10.74 18.67
CA ASN A 504 2.05 9.39 19.09
C ASN A 504 3.47 9.07 18.58
N ASP A 505 4.39 10.04 18.71
CA ASP A 505 5.83 9.89 18.45
C ASP A 505 6.20 9.46 17.02
N LEU A 506 5.48 9.97 16.00
CA LEU A 506 5.63 9.65 14.57
C LEU A 506 5.63 8.15 14.24
N ASP A 507 4.91 7.33 15.01
CA ASP A 507 4.81 5.89 14.73
C ASP A 507 3.83 5.62 13.58
N PHE A 508 4.37 5.44 12.38
CA PHE A 508 3.64 5.04 11.16
C PHE A 508 3.62 3.53 10.92
N HIS A 509 4.09 2.73 11.88
CA HIS A 509 4.10 1.28 11.72
C HIS A 509 2.67 0.75 11.44
N PRO A 510 2.48 -0.20 10.52
CA PRO A 510 1.13 -0.59 10.05
C PRO A 510 0.20 -1.10 11.16
N ILE A 511 0.75 -1.81 12.15
CA ILE A 511 -0.01 -2.25 13.35
C ILE A 511 -0.48 -1.05 14.19
N THR A 512 0.35 -0.02 14.32
CA THR A 512 0.02 1.18 15.07
C THR A 512 -1.03 2.01 14.33
N VAL A 513 -0.90 2.19 13.01
CA VAL A 513 -1.90 2.85 12.17
C VAL A 513 -3.25 2.13 12.22
N SER A 514 -3.25 0.80 12.26
CA SER A 514 -4.48 0.01 12.45
C SER A 514 -5.20 0.38 13.75
N ARG A 515 -4.45 0.67 14.81
CA ARG A 515 -5.01 1.11 16.10
C ARG A 515 -5.52 2.54 16.02
N TYR A 516 -4.81 3.46 15.35
CA TYR A 516 -5.29 4.84 15.14
C TYR A 516 -6.68 4.85 14.50
N LEU A 517 -6.85 4.10 13.42
CA LEU A 517 -8.10 4.05 12.67
C LEU A 517 -9.22 3.38 13.47
N LYS A 518 -8.90 2.32 14.22
CA LYS A 518 -9.86 1.61 15.07
C LYS A 518 -10.35 2.47 16.23
N ASP A 519 -9.44 3.11 16.96
CA ASP A 519 -9.76 3.99 18.09
C ASP A 519 -10.60 5.20 17.65
N ALA A 520 -10.44 5.64 16.41
CA ALA A 520 -11.15 6.79 15.83
C ALA A 520 -12.36 6.41 14.95
N HIS A 521 -12.71 5.12 14.83
CA HIS A 521 -13.79 4.64 13.97
C HIS A 521 -13.67 5.09 12.50
N LEU A 522 -12.45 5.13 11.96
CA LEU A 522 -12.14 5.52 10.58
C LEU A 522 -11.73 4.33 9.68
N GLU A 523 -11.85 3.09 10.17
CA GLU A 523 -11.52 1.87 9.39
C GLU A 523 -12.32 1.75 8.07
N GLY A 524 -13.51 2.37 8.00
CA GLY A 524 -14.29 2.43 6.76
C GLY A 524 -13.74 3.42 5.72
N LEU A 525 -12.98 4.44 6.13
CA LEU A 525 -12.38 5.43 5.22
C LEU A 525 -11.06 4.92 4.63
N LEU A 526 -10.21 4.26 5.41
CA LEU A 526 -9.10 3.45 4.89
C LEU A 526 -9.59 2.02 4.72
N LEU A 527 -10.18 1.70 3.57
CA LEU A 527 -10.76 0.38 3.35
C LEU A 527 -9.69 -0.71 3.45
N ARG A 528 -9.92 -1.68 4.35
CA ARG A 528 -9.08 -2.85 4.48
C ARG A 528 -9.46 -3.91 3.45
N VAL A 529 -8.81 -3.87 2.30
CA VAL A 529 -9.05 -4.79 1.19
C VAL A 529 -8.41 -6.17 1.45
N PRO A 530 -8.89 -7.26 0.82
CA PRO A 530 -8.40 -8.59 1.09
C PRO A 530 -6.99 -8.80 0.54
N ASP A 531 -6.25 -9.70 1.19
CA ASP A 531 -4.90 -10.12 0.79
C ASP A 531 -4.87 -10.70 -0.62
N ALA A 532 -5.94 -11.37 -1.07
CA ALA A 532 -6.07 -11.92 -2.42
C ALA A 532 -5.77 -10.93 -3.57
N LEU A 533 -5.95 -9.62 -3.36
CA LEU A 533 -5.69 -8.61 -4.40
C LEU A 533 -4.20 -8.38 -4.63
N PHE A 534 -3.35 -8.50 -3.59
CA PHE A 534 -1.96 -8.04 -3.63
C PHE A 534 -0.94 -9.03 -3.07
N ASP A 535 -1.39 -9.99 -2.27
CA ASP A 535 -0.60 -11.01 -1.59
C ASP A 535 -1.39 -12.33 -1.39
N PRO A 536 -1.71 -13.02 -2.50
CA PRO A 536 -2.51 -14.23 -2.47
C PRO A 536 -1.83 -15.44 -1.80
N ALA A 537 -0.54 -15.39 -1.48
CA ALA A 537 0.15 -16.51 -0.84
C ALA A 537 0.05 -16.50 0.70
N TRP A 538 -0.13 -15.34 1.32
CA TRP A 538 0.13 -15.14 2.75
C TRP A 538 -0.63 -16.08 3.67
N LEU A 539 -1.93 -16.28 3.45
CA LEU A 539 -2.71 -17.18 4.31
C LEU A 539 -2.15 -18.62 4.31
N ASN A 540 -1.71 -19.12 3.17
CA ASN A 540 -1.14 -20.47 3.08
C ASN A 540 0.20 -20.59 3.83
N THR A 541 1.03 -19.56 3.80
CA THR A 541 2.33 -19.57 4.50
C THR A 541 2.14 -19.58 6.02
N GLU A 542 0.99 -19.08 6.50
CA GLU A 542 0.56 -19.18 7.90
C GLU A 542 -0.34 -20.38 8.22
N TYR A 543 -0.36 -21.42 7.37
CA TYR A 543 -1.13 -22.66 7.56
C TYR A 543 -2.66 -22.54 7.39
N PHE A 544 -3.17 -21.44 6.83
CA PHE A 544 -4.60 -21.25 6.52
C PHE A 544 -4.91 -21.64 5.08
N GLN A 545 -6.15 -22.06 4.81
CA GLN A 545 -6.69 -22.36 3.47
C GLN A 545 -5.90 -23.39 2.63
N ARG A 546 -4.99 -24.14 3.24
CA ARG A 546 -4.19 -25.19 2.58
C ARG A 546 -5.02 -26.35 2.02
N ASP A 547 -6.27 -26.48 2.45
CA ASP A 547 -7.26 -27.41 1.91
C ASP A 547 -7.77 -27.01 0.51
N ARG A 548 -7.76 -25.72 0.19
CA ARG A 548 -8.12 -25.18 -1.14
C ARG A 548 -7.21 -24.00 -1.50
N PRO A 549 -5.91 -24.23 -1.72
CA PRO A 549 -4.96 -23.16 -1.90
C PRO A 549 -5.16 -22.44 -3.25
N PRO A 550 -4.82 -21.15 -3.35
CA PRO A 550 -4.61 -20.48 -4.63
C PRO A 550 -3.47 -21.13 -5.44
N GLN A 551 -3.39 -20.80 -6.73
CA GLN A 551 -2.37 -21.29 -7.65
C GLN A 551 -1.39 -20.15 -7.99
N PRO A 552 -0.07 -20.32 -7.82
CA PRO A 552 0.61 -21.51 -7.27
C PRO A 552 0.36 -21.74 -5.78
N TYR A 553 0.46 -23.01 -5.37
CA TYR A 553 0.39 -23.37 -3.96
C TYR A 553 1.74 -23.17 -3.29
N PHE A 554 1.87 -22.08 -2.53
CA PHE A 554 3.03 -21.81 -1.67
C PHE A 554 2.73 -22.19 -0.22
N THR A 555 3.62 -22.97 0.37
CA THR A 555 3.64 -23.33 1.79
C THR A 555 4.56 -22.44 2.60
N ASP A 556 5.55 -21.83 1.95
CA ASP A 556 6.45 -20.81 2.47
C ASP A 556 6.65 -19.74 1.39
N PHE A 557 6.92 -18.49 1.78
CA PHE A 557 7.23 -17.43 0.82
C PHE A 557 8.51 -17.72 0.01
N ALA A 558 9.43 -18.49 0.59
CA ALA A 558 10.62 -18.97 -0.10
C ALA A 558 10.29 -19.83 -1.33
N ASP A 559 9.12 -20.48 -1.39
CA ASP A 559 8.70 -21.33 -2.52
C ASP A 559 8.61 -20.55 -3.84
N PHE A 560 8.50 -19.22 -3.77
CA PHE A 560 8.60 -18.35 -4.93
C PHE A 560 10.00 -18.35 -5.57
N PHE A 561 11.05 -18.36 -4.74
CA PHE A 561 12.45 -18.35 -5.15
C PHE A 561 13.03 -19.76 -5.29
N ASP A 562 12.53 -20.71 -4.49
CA ASP A 562 12.95 -22.10 -4.43
C ASP A 562 11.71 -23.00 -4.58
N THR A 563 11.24 -23.18 -5.81
CA THR A 563 10.02 -23.94 -6.07
C THR A 563 10.18 -25.41 -5.67
N PRO A 564 9.28 -25.97 -4.84
CA PRO A 564 9.38 -27.35 -4.39
C PRO A 564 9.41 -28.36 -5.55
N ALA A 565 10.22 -29.42 -5.42
CA ALA A 565 10.41 -30.43 -6.47
C ALA A 565 9.12 -31.09 -6.97
N VAL A 566 8.11 -31.24 -6.11
CA VAL A 566 6.80 -31.81 -6.50
C VAL A 566 6.06 -30.90 -7.49
N GLY A 567 6.28 -29.59 -7.41
CA GLY A 567 5.64 -28.58 -8.26
C GLY A 567 6.59 -27.92 -9.26
N SER A 568 7.82 -28.40 -9.43
CA SER A 568 8.89 -27.71 -10.17
C SER A 568 8.64 -27.56 -11.67
N ALA A 569 7.75 -28.38 -12.25
CA ALA A 569 7.35 -28.23 -13.65
C ALA A 569 6.36 -27.06 -13.88
N ALA A 570 5.65 -26.62 -12.84
CA ALA A 570 4.57 -25.64 -12.97
C ALA A 570 5.02 -24.25 -13.47
N PRO A 571 6.14 -23.67 -12.98
CA PRO A 571 6.61 -22.37 -13.45
C PRO A 571 6.76 -22.29 -14.96
N GLN A 572 7.52 -23.22 -15.56
CA GLN A 572 7.78 -23.22 -17.01
C GLN A 572 6.54 -23.62 -17.82
N ALA A 573 5.72 -24.55 -17.31
CA ALA A 573 4.53 -25.02 -18.02
C ALA A 573 3.39 -23.98 -18.06
N LEU A 574 3.25 -23.19 -16.99
CA LEU A 574 2.12 -22.27 -16.83
C LEU A 574 2.52 -20.80 -17.04
N GLY A 575 3.75 -20.41 -16.70
CA GLY A 575 4.24 -19.03 -16.79
C GLY A 575 3.33 -18.02 -16.07
N MET A 576 3.29 -16.78 -16.56
CA MET A 576 2.41 -15.73 -16.03
C MET A 576 0.94 -16.14 -15.95
N ASP A 577 0.46 -16.99 -16.87
CA ASP A 577 -0.95 -17.44 -16.89
C ASP A 577 -1.32 -18.29 -15.66
N GLY A 578 -0.33 -18.95 -15.04
CA GLY A 578 -0.53 -19.77 -13.84
C GLY A 578 -0.12 -19.10 -12.53
N PHE A 579 0.31 -17.83 -12.55
CA PHE A 579 0.83 -17.16 -11.36
C PHE A 579 -0.20 -16.22 -10.74
N PHE A 580 -0.96 -16.72 -9.76
CA PHE A 580 -1.98 -15.99 -9.00
C PHE A 580 -2.95 -15.17 -9.86
N LYS A 581 -3.34 -15.76 -10.99
CA LYS A 581 -4.14 -15.10 -12.01
C LYS A 581 -5.43 -14.53 -11.43
N GLY A 582 -5.61 -13.21 -11.57
CA GLY A 582 -6.69 -12.43 -10.96
C GLY A 582 -6.19 -11.40 -9.95
N ALA A 583 -5.06 -11.64 -9.28
CA ALA A 583 -4.45 -10.66 -8.38
C ALA A 583 -3.89 -9.47 -9.18
N TYR A 584 -3.83 -8.30 -8.53
CA TYR A 584 -3.21 -7.08 -9.05
C TYR A 584 -1.70 -7.07 -8.87
N SER A 585 -1.22 -7.67 -7.77
CA SER A 585 0.20 -7.86 -7.50
C SER A 585 0.49 -9.11 -6.67
N TYR A 586 1.77 -9.37 -6.49
CA TYR A 586 2.28 -10.31 -5.49
C TYR A 586 3.38 -9.66 -4.66
N HIS A 587 3.17 -9.59 -3.35
CA HIS A 587 4.13 -9.12 -2.36
C HIS A 587 4.89 -10.32 -1.74
N PHE A 588 6.21 -10.38 -1.92
CA PHE A 588 6.99 -11.59 -1.60
C PHE A 588 7.75 -11.57 -0.26
N HIS A 589 7.48 -10.61 0.62
CA HIS A 589 7.93 -10.57 2.03
C HIS A 589 9.44 -10.58 2.29
N ASN A 590 10.14 -9.51 1.93
CA ASN A 590 11.49 -9.17 2.41
C ASN A 590 12.61 -10.17 2.08
N PHE A 591 12.45 -11.05 1.09
CA PHE A 591 13.52 -11.93 0.59
C PHE A 591 14.55 -11.16 -0.27
N TRP A 592 15.01 -10.01 0.21
CA TRP A 592 15.85 -9.07 -0.53
C TRP A 592 17.22 -9.64 -0.91
N TRP A 593 17.71 -10.64 -0.17
CA TRP A 593 18.99 -11.30 -0.43
C TRP A 593 18.92 -12.47 -1.42
N LYS A 594 17.72 -12.99 -1.74
CA LYS A 594 17.58 -14.09 -2.71
C LYS A 594 17.52 -13.52 -4.13
N PRO A 595 18.40 -13.92 -5.05
CA PRO A 595 18.31 -13.46 -6.44
C PRO A 595 17.06 -14.04 -7.10
N PHE A 596 16.43 -13.27 -8.00
CA PHE A 596 15.27 -13.74 -8.77
C PHE A 596 15.63 -14.92 -9.69
N ASP A 597 16.80 -14.87 -10.30
CA ASP A 597 17.35 -15.98 -11.08
C ASP A 597 18.82 -16.16 -10.66
N PRO A 598 19.13 -17.16 -9.80
CA PRO A 598 20.50 -17.41 -9.38
C PRO A 598 21.46 -17.69 -10.54
N SER A 599 20.99 -18.36 -11.59
CA SER A 599 21.80 -18.73 -12.76
C SER A 599 22.06 -17.56 -13.71
N HIS A 600 21.12 -16.60 -13.75
CA HIS A 600 21.15 -15.41 -14.60
C HIS A 600 20.91 -14.14 -13.78
N ASN A 601 21.76 -13.92 -12.77
CA ASN A 601 21.65 -12.78 -11.85
C ASN A 601 22.33 -11.51 -12.41
N TRP A 602 21.87 -11.07 -13.58
CA TRP A 602 22.21 -9.81 -14.22
C TRP A 602 21.02 -9.34 -15.10
N PRO A 603 20.96 -8.06 -15.50
CA PRO A 603 19.99 -7.58 -16.47
C PRO A 603 20.24 -8.19 -17.85
N ASP A 604 19.21 -8.75 -18.47
CA ASP A 604 19.26 -9.29 -19.83
C ASP A 604 18.14 -8.67 -20.67
N LEU A 605 18.40 -7.50 -21.26
CA LEU A 605 17.36 -6.69 -21.92
C LEU A 605 17.58 -6.52 -23.44
N GLY A 606 18.54 -7.25 -24.00
CA GLY A 606 18.79 -7.27 -25.44
C GLY A 606 19.78 -6.21 -25.93
N PRO A 607 19.94 -6.06 -27.26
CA PRO A 607 21.05 -5.33 -27.86
C PRO A 607 21.20 -3.87 -27.42
N GLN A 608 20.09 -3.18 -27.13
CA GLN A 608 20.11 -1.78 -26.70
C GLN A 608 20.81 -1.58 -25.34
N PHE A 609 20.93 -2.64 -24.55
CA PHE A 609 21.48 -2.62 -23.19
C PHE A 609 22.73 -3.50 -23.01
N ALA A 610 23.30 -4.00 -24.10
CA ALA A 610 24.40 -4.97 -24.10
C ALA A 610 25.65 -4.50 -23.33
N ALA A 611 25.94 -3.20 -23.32
CA ALA A 611 27.09 -2.65 -22.58
C ALA A 611 26.94 -2.80 -21.06
N GLY A 612 25.75 -2.52 -20.52
CA GLY A 612 25.44 -2.70 -19.10
C GLY A 612 25.45 -4.17 -18.71
N GLU A 613 24.84 -5.01 -19.55
CA GLU A 613 24.84 -6.46 -19.39
C GLU A 613 26.26 -7.04 -19.35
N ALA A 614 27.15 -6.65 -20.29
CA ALA A 614 28.53 -7.13 -20.32
C ALA A 614 29.30 -6.77 -19.03
N LYS A 615 29.09 -5.54 -18.51
CA LYS A 615 29.66 -5.09 -17.23
C LYS A 615 29.13 -5.90 -16.04
N ALA A 616 27.83 -6.24 -16.05
CA ALA A 616 27.23 -7.06 -15.01
C ALA A 616 27.74 -8.51 -15.07
N LYS A 617 27.80 -9.11 -16.27
CA LYS A 617 28.31 -10.47 -16.49
C LYS A 617 29.76 -10.63 -16.08
N SER A 618 30.64 -9.67 -16.38
CA SER A 618 32.04 -9.73 -15.94
C SER A 618 32.14 -9.73 -14.41
N SER A 619 31.35 -8.88 -13.74
CA SER A 619 31.27 -8.81 -12.28
C SER A 619 30.69 -10.08 -11.64
N ALA A 620 29.70 -10.71 -12.30
CA ALA A 620 29.08 -11.95 -11.84
C ALA A 620 30.01 -13.16 -11.99
N LYS A 621 30.75 -13.28 -13.12
CA LYS A 621 31.73 -14.36 -13.34
C LYS A 621 32.86 -14.35 -12.30
N VAL A 622 33.27 -13.18 -11.83
CA VAL A 622 34.25 -13.05 -10.73
C VAL A 622 33.70 -13.63 -9.42
N LYS A 623 32.38 -13.58 -9.19
CA LYS A 623 31.72 -14.10 -7.97
C LYS A 623 31.27 -15.55 -8.08
N ALA A 624 30.96 -16.03 -9.29
CA ALA A 624 30.26 -17.30 -9.53
C ALA A 624 31.18 -18.40 -10.07
N ALA A 625 32.38 -18.58 -9.51
CA ALA A 625 33.29 -19.67 -9.87
C ALA A 625 32.74 -21.09 -9.58
N ILE A 626 31.45 -21.24 -9.26
CA ILE A 626 30.79 -22.52 -8.97
C ILE A 626 29.38 -22.52 -9.58
N GLN A 627 29.11 -23.59 -10.34
CA GLN A 627 27.85 -24.03 -10.97
C GLN A 627 27.61 -23.55 -12.43
N GLU A 628 28.14 -24.32 -13.38
CA GLU A 628 27.85 -24.16 -14.81
C GLU A 628 26.52 -24.84 -15.18
N GLY A 629 25.62 -24.08 -15.80
CA GLY A 629 24.40 -24.58 -16.47
C GLY A 629 23.09 -24.11 -15.83
N ASP A 630 22.07 -23.92 -16.66
CA ASP A 630 20.69 -23.69 -16.20
C ASP A 630 20.17 -24.91 -15.44
N ARG A 631 19.45 -24.67 -14.33
CA ARG A 631 18.65 -25.74 -13.70
C ARG A 631 17.61 -26.20 -14.71
N ARG A 632 17.39 -27.52 -14.79
CA ARG A 632 16.40 -28.11 -15.70
C ARG A 632 15.01 -27.52 -15.45
N ASP A 633 14.60 -27.49 -14.19
CA ASP A 633 13.35 -26.90 -13.74
C ASP A 633 13.66 -25.53 -13.14
N LEU A 634 13.00 -24.49 -13.66
CA LEU A 634 13.18 -23.12 -13.20
C LEU A 634 12.17 -22.78 -12.09
N ASP A 635 12.62 -22.01 -11.10
CA ASP A 635 11.77 -21.48 -10.04
C ASP A 635 10.80 -20.39 -10.58
N TRP A 636 9.69 -20.14 -9.88
CA TRP A 636 8.74 -19.09 -10.26
C TRP A 636 9.40 -17.73 -10.45
N SER A 637 10.27 -17.31 -9.52
CA SER A 637 11.00 -16.04 -9.61
C SER A 637 11.85 -15.94 -10.90
N ALA A 638 12.48 -17.03 -11.34
CA ALA A 638 13.31 -17.06 -12.54
C ALA A 638 12.44 -16.97 -13.80
N VAL A 639 11.32 -17.72 -13.84
CA VAL A 639 10.38 -17.66 -14.97
C VAL A 639 9.77 -16.27 -15.12
N LEU A 640 9.39 -15.62 -14.01
CA LEU A 640 8.85 -14.26 -14.05
C LEU A 640 9.89 -13.25 -14.55
N LYS A 641 11.11 -13.29 -14.01
CA LYS A 641 12.23 -12.43 -14.47
C LYS A 641 12.46 -12.58 -15.97
N ARG A 642 12.68 -13.80 -16.45
CA ARG A 642 12.95 -14.06 -17.88
C ARG A 642 11.76 -13.65 -18.74
N THR A 643 10.53 -13.79 -18.25
CA THR A 643 9.31 -13.36 -18.97
C THR A 643 9.27 -11.85 -19.13
N PHE A 644 9.53 -11.07 -18.08
CA PHE A 644 9.50 -9.61 -18.19
C PHE A 644 10.67 -9.07 -19.04
N GLU A 645 11.85 -9.66 -18.90
CA GLU A 645 13.02 -9.33 -19.71
C GLU A 645 12.78 -9.58 -21.20
N SER A 646 12.20 -10.74 -21.55
CA SER A 646 11.89 -11.08 -22.95
C SER A 646 10.88 -10.14 -23.62
N TYR A 647 10.01 -9.48 -22.86
CA TYR A 647 9.16 -8.42 -23.40
C TYR A 647 9.97 -7.20 -23.83
N ILE A 648 10.91 -6.75 -22.98
CA ILE A 648 11.80 -5.63 -23.31
C ILE A 648 12.71 -5.97 -24.50
N ARG A 649 13.16 -7.22 -24.61
CA ARG A 649 13.90 -7.71 -25.79
C ARG A 649 13.07 -7.74 -27.08
N GLY A 650 11.75 -7.63 -26.99
CA GLY A 650 10.85 -7.78 -28.14
C GLY A 650 10.74 -9.22 -28.63
N GLU A 651 10.97 -10.20 -27.76
CA GLU A 651 10.82 -11.64 -28.06
C GLU A 651 9.39 -12.13 -27.84
N ARG A 652 8.62 -11.41 -27.03
CA ARG A 652 7.21 -11.67 -26.76
C ARG A 652 6.44 -10.38 -26.45
N PRO A 653 5.11 -10.36 -26.59
CA PRO A 653 4.33 -9.21 -26.17
C PRO A 653 4.16 -9.17 -24.65
N ASN A 654 3.65 -8.04 -24.17
CA ASN A 654 3.23 -7.86 -22.78
C ASN A 654 2.02 -8.75 -22.43
N LEU A 655 1.50 -8.62 -21.19
CA LEU A 655 0.38 -9.44 -20.72
C LEU A 655 -0.86 -9.37 -21.64
N TYR A 656 -1.08 -8.23 -22.29
CA TYR A 656 -2.25 -7.91 -23.10
C TYR A 656 -2.01 -8.07 -24.62
N GLY A 657 -0.90 -8.70 -25.02
CA GLY A 657 -0.61 -8.98 -26.43
C GLY A 657 0.01 -7.82 -27.20
N GLU A 658 0.50 -6.78 -26.52
CA GLU A 658 1.14 -5.63 -27.16
C GLU A 658 2.67 -5.79 -27.19
N TRP A 659 3.28 -5.58 -28.36
CA TRP A 659 4.73 -5.65 -28.54
C TRP A 659 5.39 -4.31 -28.23
N ILE A 660 6.55 -4.32 -27.60
CA ILE A 660 7.33 -3.09 -27.45
C ILE A 660 7.79 -2.60 -28.84
N SER A 661 7.60 -1.31 -29.10
CA SER A 661 8.23 -0.60 -30.22
C SER A 661 9.42 0.17 -29.67
N TRP A 662 10.62 -0.10 -30.18
CA TRP A 662 11.84 0.61 -29.84
C TRP A 662 11.99 1.91 -30.61
#